data_AF-A0ABC9EZC6-F1
#
_entry.id   AF-A0ABC9EZC6-F1
#
_cell.length_a   1.000
_cell.length_b   1.000
_cell.length_c   1.000
_cell.angle_alpha   90.00
_cell.angle_beta   90.00
_cell.angle_gamma   90.00
#
_symmetry.space_group_name_H-M   'P 1'
#
loop_
_entity.id
_entity.type
_entity.pdbx_description
1 polymer ?
#
loop_
_entity_poly.entity_id
_entity_poly.type
_entity_poly.pdbx_seq_one_letter_code
_entity_poly.pdbx_strand_id
1 'polypeptide(L)'
;MGGAGAAGGGGGGFRGSCRVGAVLLFSAWVALAALSRLLRPVPNGCIMTYMYPTYIPIAAAPRNVSSDRYGLFLYHEGWKQIDFEKHIRGLRGVPVLFIPGNGGSYKQVRSLAAESFKAYQNGPLEPTFYREASTTFSGDELKDFSIPSRYGRMLDWFAVDLEGEHSAMDGRILEEHTEYVVYAIHRILDQYKESHLERTKGGAQSSRNLPTSVILVGHSMGGFVARAALVHPNLRKSAVETILTLSSPHQYPPIALQPSLGHFFSHVNEEWRKGYKTGVSHASSPKLSNVVVVSVSGGIHDYQIRSRLASLDGIVPSTHGFMVGSSSMKNVWLSMEHQSILWCNQLAVQVAHTLLSIIDPINGQPFSSTQKRVFVFTKMLQSAAPQSLGSMTHVPGSLPSNLPANGNQDAGELQKKDSLSCPPSTQWTSDGLEKDLYIQSNSVTVLAMDGRRRWLDIKKLGSNGRGHFVFVTNLAPCSGVRIHLWPEKHHSPVQNEVPAGKKIVEVTSKMVQIPAGPAPKQVEPGSQTEQPPPSAFLLLSPEELNGFSFMTISVAPRPTISGRPPPAASMAVGQFFNPEEGASAHSTARIIRSSFAPEEIFLSEDHPLALNLTFSASLGLLPVILSLKTAGCGIKNAGDQMEAERNNLCKLRCFPPVALAWDSVSGLHIIPNIYSETIVVDSSPAFWDSPEGTDRTTVMILADPHCSYKVTARASLSAAASRFFLLYSSEILGFMVAIMFFGLMRQSSAWECDSSVPSILSAIESNLGLPKPFMLLCFMPTLLFLAFLFFMAQQKPPFGTFLLVTMICYIVANGFTILLILSSKLFLYSVAILHVFIKRRWQSWGDGAQSAFLRRFFTFSFSLQSLKMLKNNPNIIVALATLPLVCLVHPAIGLALLLLSHTFHAHSNLCSFLSASFRSITQKKDFYKSKSDGLQQLLPLDDSPTAPKSFTDSQLELFDCRHGIMILHLLTTLMFVPSLVAWLQDWYGAEFSLVHRFCYLRWCYTAWTIWIPTKCQLLYILQATWKERARSWSELPLPPGWLLFLHKLYGFGAI
;
A
#
# COMPACT_ATOMS: atom_id res chain seq x y z
N MET A 1 -27.30 60.72 -27.21
CA MET A 1 -27.89 61.45 -26.07
C MET A 1 -28.82 60.45 -25.37
N GLY A 2 -28.33 59.64 -24.44
CA GLY A 2 -28.23 59.93 -23.01
C GLY A 2 -29.52 59.42 -22.34
N GLY A 3 -29.57 58.56 -21.33
CA GLY A 3 -28.60 57.84 -20.51
C GLY A 3 -29.42 57.10 -19.42
N ALA A 4 -29.02 55.89 -19.04
CA ALA A 4 -29.30 55.19 -17.77
C ALA A 4 -28.78 53.75 -17.95
N GLY A 5 -27.71 53.26 -17.33
CA GLY A 5 -27.07 53.69 -16.08
C GLY A 5 -27.18 52.56 -15.06
N ALA A 6 -26.33 51.54 -15.25
CA ALA A 6 -25.96 50.43 -14.36
C ALA A 6 -26.60 50.34 -12.96
N ALA A 7 -27.42 49.30 -12.75
CA ALA A 7 -27.65 48.67 -11.45
C ALA A 7 -26.98 47.28 -11.48
N GLY A 8 -25.68 47.24 -11.19
CA GLY A 8 -24.86 46.03 -11.23
C GLY A 8 -23.81 46.05 -10.13
N GLY A 9 -24.23 46.01 -8.87
CA GLY A 9 -23.34 46.00 -7.72
C GLY A 9 -24.04 45.40 -6.50
N GLY A 10 -23.94 44.09 -6.32
CA GLY A 10 -24.56 43.39 -5.18
C GLY A 10 -24.42 41.86 -5.21
N GLY A 11 -24.16 41.26 -6.37
CA GLY A 11 -24.08 39.80 -6.52
C GLY A 11 -22.72 39.14 -6.22
N GLY A 12 -21.67 39.91 -5.87
CA GLY A 12 -20.29 39.40 -5.73
C GLY A 12 -20.02 38.63 -4.44
N GLY A 13 -20.39 39.20 -3.28
CA GLY A 13 -20.07 38.63 -1.96
C GLY A 13 -20.84 37.35 -1.61
N PHE A 14 -22.11 37.27 -2.02
CA PHE A 14 -22.95 36.09 -1.77
C PHE A 14 -22.46 34.87 -2.57
N ARG A 15 -22.02 35.09 -3.81
CA ARG A 15 -21.56 34.04 -4.74
C ARG A 15 -20.22 33.41 -4.33
N GLY A 16 -19.35 34.19 -3.66
CA GLY A 16 -18.07 33.73 -3.13
C GLY A 16 -18.22 32.86 -1.88
N SER A 17 -19.03 33.32 -0.92
CA SER A 17 -19.35 32.56 0.31
C SER A 17 -19.99 31.20 0.03
N CYS A 18 -20.86 31.10 -0.99
CA CYS A 18 -21.42 29.82 -1.44
C CYS A 18 -20.36 28.84 -1.98
N ARG A 19 -19.29 29.32 -2.63
CA ARG A 19 -18.23 28.46 -3.19
C ARG A 19 -17.34 27.87 -2.11
N VAL A 20 -16.94 28.69 -1.14
CA VAL A 20 -16.17 28.24 0.03
C VAL A 20 -16.96 27.21 0.82
N GLY A 21 -18.26 27.48 1.05
CA GLY A 21 -19.17 26.53 1.69
C GLY A 21 -19.27 25.19 0.94
N ALA A 22 -19.39 25.22 -0.39
CA ALA A 22 -19.46 23.99 -1.20
C ALA A 22 -18.17 23.15 -1.13
N VAL A 23 -17.00 23.79 -1.24
CA VAL A 23 -15.69 23.09 -1.13
C VAL A 23 -15.52 22.49 0.27
N LEU A 24 -15.85 23.24 1.33
CA LEU A 24 -15.79 22.74 2.69
C LEU A 24 -16.71 21.54 2.92
N LEU A 25 -17.96 21.61 2.46
CA LEU A 25 -18.91 20.51 2.58
C LEU A 25 -18.44 19.27 1.83
N PHE A 26 -17.92 19.44 0.61
CA PHE A 26 -17.38 18.33 -0.17
C PHE A 26 -16.16 17.68 0.52
N SER A 27 -15.16 18.47 0.93
CA SER A 27 -13.98 17.95 1.61
C SER A 27 -14.32 17.29 2.95
N ALA A 28 -15.24 17.86 3.72
CA ALA A 28 -15.73 17.28 4.96
C ALA A 28 -16.45 15.95 4.72
N TRP A 29 -17.31 15.86 3.70
CA TRP A 29 -17.97 14.62 3.32
C TRP A 29 -16.97 13.53 2.92
N VAL A 30 -15.99 13.84 2.07
CA VAL A 30 -14.93 12.91 1.65
C VAL A 30 -14.10 12.45 2.86
N ALA A 31 -13.70 13.37 3.75
CA ALA A 31 -12.93 13.06 4.94
C ALA A 31 -13.70 12.19 5.95
N LEU A 32 -14.97 12.51 6.23
CA LEU A 32 -15.82 11.72 7.12
C LEU A 32 -16.10 10.33 6.54
N ALA A 33 -16.36 10.24 5.24
CA ALA A 33 -16.55 8.96 4.57
C ALA A 33 -15.30 8.08 4.65
N ALA A 34 -14.12 8.66 4.42
CA ALA A 34 -12.84 7.97 4.57
C ALA A 34 -12.60 7.51 6.02
N LEU A 35 -12.78 8.40 7.00
CA LEU A 35 -12.58 8.10 8.41
C LEU A 35 -13.53 7.00 8.89
N SER A 36 -14.81 7.05 8.48
CA SER A 36 -15.82 6.03 8.84
C SER A 36 -15.46 4.63 8.36
N ARG A 37 -14.64 4.51 7.32
CA ARG A 37 -14.16 3.23 6.78
C ARG A 37 -12.82 2.84 7.39
N LEU A 38 -11.88 3.77 7.56
CA LEU A 38 -10.56 3.52 8.16
C LEU A 38 -10.65 3.11 9.63
N LEU A 39 -11.66 3.59 10.36
CA LEU A 39 -11.92 3.20 11.75
C LEU A 39 -12.56 1.81 11.88
N ARG A 40 -12.96 1.14 10.79
CA ARG A 40 -13.51 -0.21 10.88
C ARG A 40 -12.36 -1.21 11.02
N PRO A 41 -12.44 -2.14 11.99
CA PRO A 41 -11.44 -3.18 12.12
C PRO A 41 -11.41 -4.04 10.84
N VAL A 42 -10.22 -4.37 10.39
CA VAL A 42 -10.03 -5.28 9.25
C VAL A 42 -10.45 -6.69 9.68
N PRO A 43 -11.25 -7.42 8.88
CA PRO A 43 -11.60 -8.80 9.20
C PRO A 43 -10.33 -9.67 9.19
N ASN A 44 -9.98 -10.22 10.36
CA ASN A 44 -8.82 -11.10 10.51
C ASN A 44 -9.23 -12.56 10.24
N GLY A 45 -9.04 -13.01 9.00
CA GLY A 45 -9.14 -14.43 8.61
C GLY A 45 -7.91 -15.27 9.00
N CYS A 46 -6.95 -14.64 9.66
CA CYS A 46 -5.67 -15.23 9.96
C CYS A 46 -5.68 -16.01 11.29
N ILE A 47 -5.12 -17.22 11.29
CA ILE A 47 -4.95 -18.05 12.49
C ILE A 47 -3.69 -17.61 13.22
N MET A 48 -3.75 -17.47 14.54
CA MET A 48 -2.60 -17.06 15.35
C MET A 48 -1.58 -18.19 15.49
N THR A 49 -0.29 -17.85 15.39
CA THR A 49 0.83 -18.74 15.75
C THR A 49 1.05 -18.77 17.26
N TYR A 50 1.35 -19.95 17.81
CA TYR A 50 1.73 -20.16 19.21
C TYR A 50 3.14 -20.75 19.30
N MET A 51 3.91 -20.28 20.28
CA MET A 51 5.35 -20.59 20.40
C MET A 51 5.87 -20.41 21.82
N TYR A 52 7.04 -20.98 22.10
CA TYR A 52 7.80 -20.82 23.35
C TYR A 52 9.19 -20.26 23.03
N PRO A 53 9.31 -18.92 22.85
CA PRO A 53 10.51 -18.32 22.29
C PRO A 53 11.57 -18.09 23.37
N THR A 54 12.79 -18.56 23.13
CA THR A 54 14.00 -18.20 23.89
C THR A 54 14.99 -17.52 22.96
N TYR A 55 15.60 -16.41 23.39
CA TYR A 55 16.57 -15.66 22.60
C TYR A 55 17.94 -15.74 23.26
N ILE A 56 18.90 -16.29 22.52
CA ILE A 56 20.26 -16.52 22.98
C ILE A 56 21.15 -15.43 22.38
N PRO A 57 21.77 -14.55 23.19
CA PRO A 57 22.65 -13.51 22.67
C PRO A 57 23.90 -14.12 22.03
N ILE A 58 24.28 -13.64 20.85
CA ILE A 58 25.54 -13.99 20.19
C ILE A 58 26.57 -12.92 20.52
N ALA A 59 27.69 -13.31 21.13
CA ALA A 59 28.72 -12.38 21.55
C ALA A 59 29.26 -11.56 20.36
N ALA A 60 29.32 -10.24 20.55
CA ALA A 60 29.93 -9.31 19.62
C ALA A 60 31.46 -9.49 19.56
N ALA A 61 32.03 -9.30 18.37
CA ALA A 61 33.46 -9.11 18.16
C ALA A 61 33.95 -7.83 18.89
N PRO A 62 35.25 -7.73 19.25
CA PRO A 62 35.74 -6.68 20.14
C PRO A 62 35.61 -5.26 19.56
N ARG A 63 35.01 -4.34 20.36
CA ARG A 63 35.04 -2.86 20.49
C ARG A 63 35.33 -1.90 19.31
N ASN A 64 35.71 -2.35 18.12
CA ASN A 64 36.13 -1.48 16.99
C ASN A 64 35.08 -1.32 15.88
N VAL A 65 33.90 -1.92 16.03
CA VAL A 65 32.73 -1.71 15.16
C VAL A 65 31.67 -1.06 16.02
N SER A 66 30.77 -0.24 15.47
CA SER A 66 29.59 0.36 16.15
C SER A 66 28.59 -0.65 16.77
N SER A 67 29.03 -1.90 16.95
CA SER A 67 28.37 -3.08 17.51
C SER A 67 27.94 -2.94 18.96
N ASP A 68 28.28 -1.86 19.67
CA ASP A 68 27.83 -1.66 21.06
C ASP A 68 26.36 -1.22 21.14
N ARG A 69 25.79 -0.68 20.04
CA ARG A 69 24.38 -0.22 19.98
C ARG A 69 23.38 -1.28 19.55
N TYR A 70 23.77 -2.23 18.69
CA TYR A 70 22.85 -3.21 18.09
C TYR A 70 23.19 -4.63 18.52
N GLY A 71 22.17 -5.49 18.63
CA GLY A 71 22.28 -6.86 19.12
C GLY A 71 22.10 -7.93 18.05
N LEU A 72 22.63 -9.13 18.32
CA LEU A 72 22.39 -10.33 17.50
C LEU A 72 21.95 -11.47 18.40
N PHE A 73 20.79 -12.06 18.09
CA PHE A 73 20.20 -13.14 18.88
C PHE A 73 19.95 -14.38 18.02
N LEU A 74 20.17 -15.56 18.60
CA LEU A 74 19.74 -16.85 18.07
C LEU A 74 18.41 -17.26 18.73
N TYR A 75 17.41 -17.57 17.92
CA TYR A 75 16.12 -18.08 18.37
C TYR A 75 16.20 -19.57 18.73
N HIS A 76 15.60 -19.94 19.85
CA HIS A 76 15.40 -21.32 20.27
C HIS A 76 13.93 -21.56 20.64
N GLU A 77 13.32 -22.60 20.06
CA GLU A 77 11.96 -23.03 20.38
C GLU A 77 11.96 -24.06 21.52
N GLY A 78 11.27 -23.75 22.61
CA GLY A 78 11.05 -24.70 23.69
C GLY A 78 10.94 -24.05 25.07
N TRP A 79 10.29 -24.78 25.99
CA TRP A 79 10.09 -24.37 27.38
C TRP A 79 11.20 -24.87 28.33
N LYS A 80 12.06 -25.78 27.87
CA LYS A 80 13.14 -26.35 28.68
C LYS A 80 14.29 -25.37 28.79
N GLN A 81 14.85 -25.24 30.00
CA GLN A 81 16.07 -24.45 30.21
C GLN A 81 17.24 -25.09 29.46
N ILE A 82 17.98 -24.28 28.70
CA ILE A 82 19.12 -24.70 27.89
C ILE A 82 20.37 -23.94 28.32
N ASP A 83 21.52 -24.60 28.22
CA ASP A 83 22.82 -23.96 28.35
C ASP A 83 23.17 -23.26 27.02
N PHE A 84 23.20 -21.93 27.05
CA PHE A 84 23.41 -21.08 25.89
C PHE A 84 24.78 -21.31 25.24
N GLU A 85 25.83 -21.39 26.04
CA GLU A 85 27.20 -21.60 25.56
C GLU A 85 27.33 -22.95 24.86
N LYS A 86 26.78 -24.00 25.48
CA LYS A 86 26.77 -25.34 24.88
C LYS A 86 25.93 -25.39 23.61
N HIS A 87 24.81 -24.68 23.56
CA HIS A 87 23.94 -24.62 22.39
C HIS A 87 24.63 -23.95 21.20
N ILE A 88 25.25 -22.79 21.41
CA ILE A 88 25.98 -22.04 20.38
C ILE A 88 27.18 -22.84 19.85
N ARG A 89 27.93 -23.51 20.72
CA ARG A 89 29.06 -24.38 20.31
C ARG A 89 28.59 -25.61 19.52
N GLY A 90 27.31 -25.98 19.63
CA GLY A 90 26.71 -27.17 19.03
C GLY A 90 25.94 -26.97 17.73
N LEU A 91 26.00 -25.80 17.08
CA LEU A 91 25.22 -25.46 15.88
C LEU A 91 25.45 -26.42 14.70
N ARG A 92 24.34 -26.81 14.04
CA ARG A 92 24.29 -27.81 12.97
C ARG A 92 23.26 -27.53 11.87
N GLY A 93 22.38 -26.55 12.03
CA GLY A 93 21.36 -26.21 11.05
C GLY A 93 21.89 -25.34 9.92
N VAL A 94 20.96 -24.76 9.17
CA VAL A 94 21.24 -23.77 8.11
C VAL A 94 20.97 -22.37 8.68
N PRO A 95 21.93 -21.43 8.60
CA PRO A 95 21.75 -20.10 9.16
C PRO A 95 20.73 -19.28 8.36
N VAL A 96 19.75 -18.73 9.06
CA VAL A 96 18.79 -17.75 8.55
C VAL A 96 18.89 -16.49 9.39
N LEU A 97 19.03 -15.31 8.78
CA LEU A 97 19.06 -14.04 9.49
C LEU A 97 17.78 -13.25 9.22
N PHE A 98 17.02 -12.99 10.28
CA PHE A 98 15.85 -12.14 10.27
C PHE A 98 16.23 -10.67 10.53
N ILE A 99 15.70 -9.77 9.70
CA ILE A 99 15.91 -8.32 9.80
C ILE A 99 14.56 -7.65 10.03
N PRO A 100 14.35 -7.00 11.20
CA PRO A 100 13.07 -6.40 11.56
C PRO A 100 12.78 -5.14 10.74
N GLY A 101 11.51 -4.76 10.74
CA GLY A 101 11.02 -3.55 10.08
C GLY A 101 11.28 -2.26 10.86
N ASN A 102 10.75 -1.14 10.32
CA ASN A 102 10.74 0.16 10.97
C ASN A 102 10.10 0.09 12.37
N GLY A 103 10.79 0.53 13.42
CA GLY A 103 10.31 0.42 14.79
C GLY A 103 10.17 -1.01 15.31
N GLY A 104 10.71 -1.99 14.60
CA GLY A 104 10.57 -3.42 14.88
C GLY A 104 11.61 -3.95 15.85
N SER A 105 11.28 -5.04 16.54
CA SER A 105 12.20 -5.78 17.41
C SER A 105 12.59 -7.11 16.76
N TYR A 106 13.80 -7.61 17.07
CA TYR A 106 14.24 -8.97 16.73
C TYR A 106 13.20 -10.05 17.08
N LYS A 107 12.34 -9.81 18.06
CA LYS A 107 11.27 -10.73 18.50
C LYS A 107 10.20 -10.99 17.44
N GLN A 108 10.15 -10.19 16.37
CA GLN A 108 9.23 -10.39 15.24
C GLN A 108 9.46 -11.73 14.52
N VAL A 109 10.67 -12.31 14.61
CA VAL A 109 11.03 -13.60 13.97
C VAL A 109 10.25 -14.81 14.52
N ARG A 110 9.74 -14.71 15.75
CA ARG A 110 9.29 -15.81 16.59
C ARG A 110 8.32 -16.79 15.91
N SER A 111 7.36 -16.26 15.16
CA SER A 111 6.34 -17.06 14.48
C SER A 111 6.93 -17.90 13.35
N LEU A 112 7.80 -17.30 12.52
CA LEU A 112 8.49 -18.01 11.44
C LEU A 112 9.46 -19.06 11.99
N ALA A 113 10.19 -18.72 13.03
CA ALA A 113 11.15 -19.63 13.65
C ALA A 113 10.46 -20.83 14.32
N ALA A 114 9.37 -20.59 15.06
CA ALA A 114 8.58 -21.64 15.69
C ALA A 114 7.94 -22.58 14.65
N GLU A 115 7.31 -22.04 13.60
CA GLU A 115 6.72 -22.87 12.54
C GLU A 115 7.80 -23.61 11.72
N SER A 116 8.99 -23.03 11.53
CA SER A 116 10.14 -23.72 10.93
C SER A 116 10.59 -24.92 11.75
N PHE A 117 10.62 -24.77 13.08
CA PHE A 117 10.98 -25.86 13.98
C PHE A 117 9.93 -26.98 13.97
N LYS A 118 8.64 -26.64 14.01
CA LYS A 118 7.53 -27.61 13.91
C LYS A 118 7.53 -28.32 12.56
N ALA A 119 7.75 -27.60 11.46
CA ALA A 119 7.86 -28.16 10.12
C ALA A 119 9.01 -29.16 10.01
N TYR A 120 10.17 -28.84 10.59
CA TYR A 120 11.30 -29.77 10.65
C TYR A 120 10.97 -31.05 11.43
N GLN A 121 10.25 -30.95 12.57
CA GLN A 121 9.87 -32.10 13.38
C GLN A 121 8.80 -32.99 12.72
N ASN A 122 7.77 -32.37 12.13
CA ASN A 122 6.58 -33.06 11.64
C ASN A 122 6.72 -33.53 10.17
N GLY A 123 7.69 -33.01 9.43
CA GLY A 123 7.87 -33.32 8.01
C GLY A 123 7.15 -32.33 7.08
N PRO A 124 7.16 -32.56 5.75
CA PRO A 124 6.54 -31.67 4.78
C PRO A 124 5.01 -31.64 4.88
N LEU A 125 4.40 -30.62 4.28
CA LEU A 125 2.95 -30.57 4.07
C LEU A 125 2.49 -31.76 3.23
N GLU A 126 1.27 -32.22 3.47
CA GLU A 126 0.67 -33.29 2.67
C GLU A 126 0.60 -32.89 1.19
N PRO A 127 1.05 -33.74 0.25
CA PRO A 127 1.01 -33.43 -1.16
C PRO A 127 -0.43 -33.18 -1.63
N THR A 128 -0.66 -32.02 -2.22
CA THR A 128 -1.95 -31.69 -2.87
C THR A 128 -1.96 -32.19 -4.30
N PHE A 129 -3.04 -32.85 -4.75
CA PHE A 129 -3.18 -33.34 -6.14
C PHE A 129 -3.64 -32.29 -7.16
N TYR A 130 -3.58 -31.00 -6.81
CA TYR A 130 -3.93 -29.88 -7.68
C TYR A 130 -2.73 -29.40 -8.51
N ARG A 131 -3.02 -28.72 -9.62
CA ARG A 131 -2.01 -28.08 -10.49
C ARG A 131 -1.22 -27.05 -9.70
N GLU A 132 0.10 -27.18 -9.78
CA GLU A 132 1.04 -26.22 -9.22
C GLU A 132 1.49 -25.23 -10.30
N ALA A 133 1.98 -24.06 -9.89
CA ALA A 133 2.53 -23.10 -10.83
C ALA A 133 3.74 -23.71 -11.55
N SER A 134 3.66 -23.77 -12.88
CA SER A 134 4.74 -24.28 -13.73
C SER A 134 5.55 -23.13 -14.33
N THR A 135 6.87 -23.24 -14.38
CA THR A 135 7.74 -22.32 -15.10
C THR A 135 8.19 -22.96 -16.42
N THR A 136 8.38 -22.15 -17.47
CA THR A 136 8.85 -22.59 -18.80
C THR A 136 10.36 -22.90 -18.85
N PHE A 137 10.99 -23.20 -17.72
CA PHE A 137 12.42 -23.52 -17.71
C PHE A 137 12.65 -24.94 -18.25
N SER A 138 13.09 -25.00 -19.51
CA SER A 138 13.51 -26.21 -20.21
C SER A 138 14.87 -26.68 -19.68
N GLY A 139 14.88 -27.49 -18.62
CA GLY A 139 16.07 -28.16 -18.12
C GLY A 139 15.74 -29.55 -17.61
N ASP A 140 16.47 -30.57 -18.08
CA ASP A 140 16.27 -31.97 -17.66
C ASP A 140 16.51 -32.18 -16.16
N GLU A 141 17.33 -31.35 -15.50
CA GLU A 141 17.60 -31.40 -14.06
C GLU A 141 16.42 -30.94 -13.16
N LEU A 142 15.42 -30.25 -13.72
CA LEU A 142 14.26 -29.75 -12.97
C LEU A 142 13.15 -30.81 -12.82
N LYS A 143 13.20 -31.90 -13.60
CA LYS A 143 12.15 -32.95 -13.62
C LYS A 143 12.18 -33.87 -12.39
N ASP A 144 13.31 -33.96 -11.70
CA ASP A 144 13.51 -34.86 -10.55
C ASP A 144 13.28 -34.21 -9.17
N PHE A 145 12.79 -32.96 -9.11
CA PHE A 145 12.54 -32.30 -7.82
C PHE A 145 11.30 -32.89 -7.11
N SER A 146 11.56 -33.71 -6.09
CA SER A 146 10.57 -34.22 -5.13
C SER A 146 10.81 -33.64 -3.74
N ILE A 147 9.72 -33.36 -3.02
CA ILE A 147 9.79 -32.91 -1.62
C ILE A 147 10.11 -34.15 -0.77
N PRO A 148 11.17 -34.14 0.05
CA PRO A 148 11.55 -35.31 0.84
C PRO A 148 10.52 -35.58 1.95
N SER A 149 10.35 -36.83 2.33
CA SER A 149 9.41 -37.23 3.41
C SER A 149 9.77 -36.65 4.79
N ARG A 150 11.02 -36.22 4.97
CA ARG A 150 11.50 -35.46 6.13
C ARG A 150 12.58 -34.47 5.68
N TYR A 151 12.64 -33.32 6.34
CA TYR A 151 13.69 -32.33 6.09
C TYR A 151 15.01 -32.76 6.76
N GLY A 152 16.12 -32.73 6.00
CA GLY A 152 17.43 -33.21 6.47
C GLY A 152 18.15 -32.29 7.45
N ARG A 153 17.79 -30.99 7.49
CA ARG A 153 18.35 -30.00 8.41
C ARG A 153 17.29 -29.03 8.90
N MET A 154 17.47 -28.56 10.13
CA MET A 154 16.71 -27.46 10.71
C MET A 154 17.25 -26.11 10.24
N LEU A 155 16.42 -25.07 10.33
CA LEU A 155 16.82 -23.68 10.13
C LEU A 155 17.18 -23.07 11.49
N ASP A 156 18.39 -22.55 11.62
CA ASP A 156 18.85 -21.84 12.80
C ASP A 156 18.58 -20.34 12.58
N TRP A 157 17.54 -19.83 13.22
CA TRP A 157 17.07 -18.45 13.04
C TRP A 157 17.83 -17.48 13.94
N PHE A 158 18.64 -16.64 13.34
CA PHE A 158 19.23 -15.45 13.94
C PHE A 158 18.33 -14.25 13.69
N ALA A 159 18.36 -13.26 14.56
CA ALA A 159 17.66 -12.00 14.40
C ALA A 159 18.51 -10.84 14.91
N VAL A 160 18.59 -9.77 14.12
CA VAL A 160 19.24 -8.52 14.55
C VAL A 160 18.30 -7.69 15.40
N ASP A 161 18.84 -7.05 16.43
CA ASP A 161 18.18 -6.05 17.26
C ASP A 161 18.70 -4.67 16.88
N LEU A 162 17.83 -3.89 16.26
CA LEU A 162 18.13 -2.55 15.73
C LEU A 162 17.52 -1.46 16.61
N GLU A 163 17.37 -1.75 17.92
CA GLU A 163 16.84 -0.85 18.96
C GLU A 163 15.45 -0.23 18.68
N GLY A 164 14.71 -0.79 17.72
CA GLY A 164 13.41 -0.25 17.32
C GLY A 164 13.49 1.15 16.70
N GLU A 165 14.59 1.49 16.04
CA GLU A 165 14.76 2.78 15.37
C GLU A 165 13.77 2.98 14.20
N HIS A 166 13.38 4.23 13.96
CA HIS A 166 12.43 4.59 12.90
C HIS A 166 13.08 4.73 11.51
N SER A 167 13.61 3.61 11.01
CA SER A 167 14.32 3.51 9.73
C SER A 167 13.53 3.90 8.47
N ALA A 168 12.20 4.00 8.54
CA ALA A 168 11.39 4.49 7.42
C ALA A 168 11.46 6.02 7.23
N MET A 169 12.07 6.77 8.16
CA MET A 169 12.05 8.23 8.19
C MET A 169 13.37 8.90 7.82
N ASP A 170 14.50 8.18 7.92
CA ASP A 170 15.84 8.70 7.62
C ASP A 170 16.67 7.67 6.84
N GLY A 171 17.28 8.10 5.73
CA GLY A 171 18.17 7.26 4.92
C GLY A 171 19.46 6.88 5.65
N ARG A 172 19.93 7.69 6.59
CA ARG A 172 21.16 7.43 7.36
C ARG A 172 21.00 6.24 8.30
N ILE A 173 19.85 6.15 8.98
CA ILE A 173 19.54 5.01 9.86
C ILE A 173 19.57 3.71 9.05
N LEU A 174 19.06 3.71 7.80
CA LEU A 174 19.12 2.53 6.93
C LEU A 174 20.55 2.16 6.51
N GLU A 175 21.43 3.15 6.30
CA GLU A 175 22.85 2.90 6.05
C GLU A 175 23.51 2.23 7.27
N GLU A 176 23.28 2.74 8.48
CA GLU A 176 23.80 2.16 9.73
C GLU A 176 23.25 0.75 9.99
N HIS A 177 21.95 0.52 9.73
CA HIS A 177 21.33 -0.81 9.78
C HIS A 177 21.98 -1.76 8.76
N THR A 178 22.31 -1.27 7.57
CA THR A 178 22.99 -2.06 6.53
C THR A 178 24.39 -2.47 6.96
N GLU A 179 25.17 -1.56 7.55
CA GLU A 179 26.50 -1.85 8.07
C GLU A 179 26.45 -2.95 9.15
N TYR A 180 25.51 -2.84 10.09
CA TYR A 180 25.36 -3.83 11.16
C TYR A 180 24.90 -5.19 10.64
N VAL A 181 23.97 -5.23 9.68
CA VAL A 181 23.53 -6.49 9.06
C VAL A 181 24.69 -7.19 8.34
N VAL A 182 25.56 -6.46 7.63
CA VAL A 182 26.75 -7.03 6.99
C VAL A 182 27.69 -7.65 8.04
N TYR A 183 27.90 -6.95 9.16
CA TYR A 183 28.66 -7.47 10.29
C TYR A 183 28.02 -8.74 10.89
N ALA A 184 26.70 -8.75 11.11
CA ALA A 184 25.97 -9.89 11.64
C ALA A 184 26.10 -11.14 10.75
N ILE A 185 26.02 -10.97 9.42
CA ILE A 185 26.24 -12.05 8.46
C ILE A 185 27.63 -12.69 8.64
N HIS A 186 28.67 -11.86 8.79
CA HIS A 186 30.04 -12.35 8.99
C HIS A 186 30.16 -13.07 10.32
N ARG A 187 29.61 -12.49 11.39
CA ARG A 187 29.67 -13.08 12.74
C ARG A 187 28.99 -14.45 12.77
N ILE A 188 27.84 -14.61 12.12
CA ILE A 188 27.13 -15.90 12.01
C ILE A 188 28.02 -16.94 11.33
N LEU A 189 28.58 -16.63 10.16
CA LEU A 189 29.45 -17.57 9.43
C LEU A 189 30.68 -17.97 10.26
N ASP A 190 31.29 -17.01 10.97
CA ASP A 190 32.41 -17.27 11.88
C ASP A 190 31.98 -18.15 13.07
N GLN A 191 30.78 -17.93 13.62
CA GLN A 191 30.22 -18.75 14.69
C GLN A 191 30.03 -20.22 14.28
N TYR A 192 29.59 -20.47 13.04
CA TYR A 192 29.51 -21.84 12.51
C TYR A 192 30.89 -22.49 12.32
N LYS A 193 31.90 -21.69 11.94
CA LYS A 193 33.29 -22.17 11.83
C LYS A 193 33.83 -22.58 13.20
N GLU A 194 33.62 -21.74 14.22
CA GLU A 194 33.96 -22.04 15.62
C GLU A 194 33.25 -23.32 16.10
N SER A 195 31.93 -23.42 15.90
CA SER A 195 31.15 -24.61 16.28
C SER A 195 31.63 -25.87 15.55
N HIS A 196 31.98 -25.77 14.27
CA HIS A 196 32.53 -26.89 13.51
C HIS A 196 33.86 -27.38 14.10
N LEU A 197 34.78 -26.47 14.42
CA LEU A 197 36.07 -26.79 15.03
C LEU A 197 35.90 -27.53 16.37
N GLU A 198 35.01 -27.04 17.24
CA GLU A 198 34.73 -27.69 18.53
C GLU A 198 34.14 -29.09 18.36
N ARG A 199 33.23 -29.28 17.40
CA ARG A 199 32.68 -30.62 17.08
C ARG A 199 33.75 -31.59 16.57
N THR A 200 34.72 -31.11 15.78
CA THR A 200 35.81 -31.95 15.27
C THR A 200 36.84 -32.34 16.32
N LYS A 201 37.07 -31.51 17.35
CA LYS A 201 37.95 -31.84 18.48
C LYS A 201 37.43 -32.99 19.34
N GLY A 202 36.10 -33.20 19.38
CA GLY A 202 35.43 -34.24 20.17
C GLY A 202 35.41 -35.65 19.56
N GLY A 203 36.22 -35.95 18.54
CA GLY A 203 36.35 -37.31 17.96
C GLY A 203 35.18 -37.78 17.08
N ALA A 204 34.17 -36.94 16.84
CA ALA A 204 33.10 -37.25 15.90
C ALA A 204 33.58 -37.07 14.45
N GLN A 205 33.52 -38.13 13.62
CA GLN A 205 33.70 -38.02 12.17
C GLN A 205 32.66 -37.04 11.59
N SER A 206 33.02 -35.77 11.46
CA SER A 206 32.14 -34.73 10.90
C SER A 206 32.38 -34.62 9.39
N SER A 207 31.90 -35.60 8.62
CA SER A 207 31.81 -35.53 7.16
C SER A 207 30.74 -34.55 6.65
N ARG A 208 30.45 -33.48 7.40
CA ARG A 208 29.33 -32.56 7.12
C ARG A 208 29.80 -31.13 6.88
N ASN A 209 29.39 -30.59 5.73
CA ASN A 209 29.86 -29.31 5.19
C ASN A 209 29.47 -28.12 6.08
N LEU A 210 30.43 -27.20 6.25
CA LEU A 210 30.27 -25.89 6.88
C LEU A 210 29.36 -25.00 6.02
N PRO A 211 28.35 -24.30 6.59
CA PRO A 211 27.55 -23.34 5.83
C PRO A 211 28.43 -22.24 5.22
N THR A 212 28.25 -21.97 3.93
CA THR A 212 28.98 -20.96 3.16
C THR A 212 28.19 -19.65 3.01
N SER A 213 26.87 -19.72 3.16
CA SER A 213 25.95 -18.60 2.97
C SER A 213 24.88 -18.54 4.06
N VAL A 214 24.35 -17.34 4.33
CA VAL A 214 23.21 -17.08 5.21
C VAL A 214 21.98 -16.72 4.37
N ILE A 215 20.81 -17.30 4.68
CA ILE A 215 19.54 -16.90 4.07
C ILE A 215 19.05 -15.63 4.78
N LEU A 216 18.71 -14.57 4.05
CA LEU A 216 18.14 -13.36 4.66
C LEU A 216 16.61 -13.37 4.57
N VAL A 217 15.96 -13.03 5.68
CA VAL A 217 14.51 -12.80 5.73
C VAL A 217 14.27 -11.41 6.31
N GLY A 218 13.78 -10.48 5.50
CA GLY A 218 13.55 -9.11 5.95
C GLY A 218 12.07 -8.74 5.94
N HIS A 219 11.61 -8.00 6.95
CA HIS A 219 10.26 -7.46 7.00
C HIS A 219 10.27 -5.95 6.82
N SER A 220 9.32 -5.40 6.06
CA SER A 220 9.20 -3.95 5.88
C SER A 220 10.54 -3.35 5.42
N MET A 221 11.01 -2.27 6.05
CA MET A 221 12.33 -1.67 5.80
C MET A 221 13.50 -2.65 5.95
N GLY A 222 13.39 -3.68 6.81
CA GLY A 222 14.42 -4.70 6.97
C GLY A 222 14.68 -5.55 5.72
N GLY A 223 13.66 -5.74 4.86
CA GLY A 223 13.86 -6.38 3.55
C GLY A 223 14.54 -5.48 2.53
N PHE A 224 14.38 -4.16 2.66
CA PHE A 224 15.18 -3.21 1.89
C PHE A 224 16.65 -3.20 2.36
N VAL A 225 16.88 -3.20 3.68
CA VAL A 225 18.22 -3.35 4.29
C VAL A 225 18.90 -4.65 3.84
N ALA A 226 18.16 -5.77 3.79
CA ALA A 226 18.67 -7.04 3.27
C ALA A 226 19.23 -6.91 1.84
N ARG A 227 18.56 -6.14 0.99
CA ARG A 227 19.04 -5.87 -0.38
C ARG A 227 20.20 -4.88 -0.41
N ALA A 228 20.19 -3.86 0.43
CA ALA A 228 21.30 -2.92 0.56
C ALA A 228 22.60 -3.63 1.01
N ALA A 229 22.50 -4.62 1.90
CA ALA A 229 23.63 -5.40 2.39
C ALA A 229 24.40 -6.13 1.27
N LEU A 230 23.74 -6.55 0.19
CA LEU A 230 24.36 -7.28 -0.93
C LEU A 230 25.22 -6.40 -1.85
N VAL A 231 24.87 -5.12 -1.97
CA VAL A 231 25.65 -4.17 -2.74
C VAL A 231 26.76 -3.52 -1.90
N HIS A 232 26.71 -3.68 -0.58
CA HIS A 232 27.72 -3.19 0.35
C HIS A 232 29.13 -3.69 0.00
N PRO A 233 30.17 -2.83 0.05
CA PRO A 233 31.54 -3.18 -0.40
C PRO A 233 32.21 -4.24 0.47
N ASN A 234 31.89 -4.27 1.77
CA ASN A 234 32.56 -5.16 2.73
C ASN A 234 31.91 -6.55 2.84
N LEU A 235 30.83 -6.85 2.11
CA LEU A 235 30.20 -8.17 2.18
C LEU A 235 31.11 -9.25 1.57
N ARG A 236 31.37 -10.34 2.31
CA ARG A 236 32.11 -11.51 1.81
C ARG A 236 31.40 -12.10 0.58
N LYS A 237 32.16 -12.48 -0.45
CA LYS A 237 31.61 -13.09 -1.67
C LYS A 237 30.82 -14.36 -1.34
N SER A 238 29.67 -14.54 -1.99
CA SER A 238 28.76 -15.69 -1.79
C SER A 238 28.24 -15.88 -0.35
N ALA A 239 28.41 -14.88 0.53
CA ALA A 239 27.90 -14.97 1.90
C ALA A 239 26.36 -14.94 1.98
N VAL A 240 25.69 -14.45 0.94
CA VAL A 240 24.23 -14.46 0.81
C VAL A 240 23.86 -14.79 -0.63
N GLU A 241 22.99 -15.77 -0.80
CA GLU A 241 22.49 -16.19 -2.12
C GLU A 241 20.96 -16.26 -2.20
N THR A 242 20.26 -16.09 -1.07
CA THR A 242 18.79 -16.18 -1.01
C THR A 242 18.24 -15.14 -0.06
N ILE A 243 17.28 -14.36 -0.55
CA ILE A 243 16.55 -13.33 0.20
C ILE A 243 15.05 -13.59 0.05
N LEU A 244 14.34 -13.60 1.17
CA LEU A 244 12.89 -13.53 1.23
C LEU A 244 12.50 -12.23 1.92
N THR A 245 11.65 -11.42 1.29
CA THR A 245 11.17 -10.17 1.89
C THR A 245 9.67 -10.21 2.13
N LEU A 246 9.22 -9.73 3.28
CA LEU A 246 7.82 -9.72 3.71
C LEU A 246 7.34 -8.27 3.84
N SER A 247 6.37 -7.87 3.01
CA SER A 247 5.83 -6.51 2.95
C SER A 247 6.93 -5.43 2.91
N SER A 248 7.95 -5.61 2.07
CA SER A 248 9.10 -4.69 2.01
C SER A 248 9.01 -3.73 0.83
N PRO A 249 9.24 -2.42 1.03
CA PRO A 249 9.29 -1.46 -0.07
C PRO A 249 10.60 -1.60 -0.84
N HIS A 250 10.51 -1.90 -2.14
CA HIS A 250 11.64 -2.09 -3.04
C HIS A 250 11.79 -0.96 -4.06
N GLN A 251 10.67 -0.43 -4.55
CA GLN A 251 10.64 0.56 -5.63
C GLN A 251 11.03 1.96 -5.15
N TYR A 252 10.37 2.43 -4.09
CA TYR A 252 10.52 3.77 -3.50
C TYR A 252 10.21 3.70 -2.00
N PRO A 253 10.65 4.68 -1.19
CA PRO A 253 10.30 4.73 0.21
C PRO A 253 8.77 4.90 0.39
N PRO A 254 8.16 4.31 1.43
CA PRO A 254 6.72 4.42 1.67
C PRO A 254 6.26 5.86 1.87
N ILE A 255 7.11 6.66 2.51
CA ILE A 255 6.90 8.09 2.69
C ILE A 255 8.23 8.80 2.40
N ALA A 256 8.29 9.59 1.33
CA ALA A 256 9.48 10.33 0.93
C ALA A 256 9.60 11.67 1.69
N LEU A 257 9.75 11.62 3.03
CA LEU A 257 9.89 12.84 3.85
C LEU A 257 11.23 13.56 3.63
N GLN A 258 12.27 12.82 3.20
CA GLN A 258 13.62 13.33 3.08
C GLN A 258 14.27 12.90 1.76
N PRO A 259 14.99 13.81 1.06
CA PRO A 259 15.70 13.47 -0.17
C PRO A 259 16.79 12.38 0.00
N SER A 260 17.45 12.31 1.15
CA SER A 260 18.48 11.29 1.43
C SER A 260 17.93 9.88 1.34
N LEU A 261 16.74 9.64 1.91
CA LEU A 261 16.05 8.36 1.84
C LEU A 261 15.76 7.96 0.38
N GLY A 262 15.24 8.88 -0.43
CA GLY A 262 15.02 8.64 -1.86
C GLY A 262 16.32 8.35 -2.63
N HIS A 263 17.40 9.07 -2.31
CA HIS A 263 18.71 8.86 -2.93
C HIS A 263 19.30 7.49 -2.56
N PHE A 264 19.14 7.03 -1.32
CA PHE A 264 19.59 5.71 -0.88
C PHE A 264 18.82 4.60 -1.62
N PHE A 265 17.50 4.71 -1.73
CA PHE A 265 16.67 3.80 -2.55
C PHE A 265 17.12 3.76 -4.01
N SER A 266 17.32 4.93 -4.63
CA SER A 266 17.78 5.03 -6.01
C SER A 266 19.15 4.39 -6.21
N HIS A 267 20.10 4.66 -5.31
CA HIS A 267 21.45 4.11 -5.36
C HIS A 267 21.43 2.58 -5.28
N VAL A 268 20.75 2.01 -4.28
CA VAL A 268 20.64 0.54 -4.13
C VAL A 268 19.97 -0.06 -5.37
N ASN A 269 18.86 0.50 -5.85
CA ASN A 269 18.18 -0.03 -7.05
C ASN A 269 19.05 0.04 -8.30
N GLU A 270 19.86 1.09 -8.47
CA GLU A 270 20.79 1.21 -9.59
C GLU A 270 21.92 0.17 -9.51
N GLU A 271 22.51 -0.05 -8.33
CA GLU A 271 23.54 -1.06 -8.13
C GLU A 271 23.01 -2.48 -8.35
N TRP A 272 21.77 -2.76 -7.97
CA TRP A 272 21.09 -4.02 -8.30
C TRP A 272 20.92 -4.20 -9.81
N ARG A 273 20.43 -3.17 -10.53
CA ARG A 273 20.31 -3.21 -11.99
C ARG A 273 21.65 -3.43 -12.69
N LYS A 274 22.72 -2.78 -12.21
CA LYS A 274 24.09 -2.99 -12.71
C LYS A 274 24.62 -4.38 -12.38
N GLY A 275 24.27 -4.91 -11.21
CA GLY A 275 24.73 -6.21 -10.71
C GLY A 275 24.29 -7.42 -11.55
N TYR A 276 23.31 -7.25 -12.43
CA TYR A 276 22.86 -8.25 -13.42
C TYR A 276 23.36 -8.00 -14.85
N LYS A 277 23.93 -6.84 -15.16
CA LYS A 277 24.51 -6.55 -16.47
C LYS A 277 25.88 -7.20 -16.56
N THR A 278 26.12 -7.98 -17.62
CA THR A 278 27.45 -8.50 -17.95
C THR A 278 28.39 -7.33 -18.28
N GLY A 279 29.53 -7.26 -17.58
CA GLY A 279 30.56 -6.26 -17.89
C GLY A 279 31.12 -6.44 -19.31
N VAL A 280 31.73 -5.40 -19.85
CA VAL A 280 32.40 -5.35 -21.18
C VAL A 280 33.58 -6.34 -21.26
N SER A 281 34.03 -6.88 -20.13
CA SER A 281 35.07 -7.90 -20.04
C SER A 281 34.45 -9.30 -19.84
N HIS A 282 34.65 -10.19 -20.80
CA HIS A 282 34.20 -11.59 -20.84
C HIS A 282 34.72 -12.51 -19.70
N ALA A 283 35.33 -11.97 -18.63
CA ALA A 283 36.10 -12.74 -17.64
C ALA A 283 35.56 -12.68 -16.18
N SER A 284 34.51 -11.91 -15.88
CA SER A 284 33.93 -11.86 -14.52
C SER A 284 32.42 -12.02 -14.54
N SER A 285 31.91 -13.06 -13.86
CA SER A 285 30.47 -13.26 -13.66
C SER A 285 29.86 -12.06 -12.91
N PRO A 286 28.60 -11.66 -13.22
CA PRO A 286 27.94 -10.56 -12.55
C PRO A 286 27.91 -10.75 -11.02
N LYS A 287 28.08 -9.66 -10.24
CA LYS A 287 28.16 -9.70 -8.76
C LYS A 287 26.94 -10.38 -8.12
N LEU A 288 25.77 -10.30 -8.75
CA LEU A 288 24.50 -10.83 -8.25
C LEU A 288 24.00 -12.08 -9.00
N SER A 289 24.83 -12.72 -9.82
CA SER A 289 24.41 -13.85 -10.69
C SER A 289 23.84 -15.06 -9.96
N ASN A 290 24.24 -15.26 -8.70
CA ASN A 290 23.79 -16.39 -7.88
C ASN A 290 22.70 -15.98 -6.88
N VAL A 291 22.30 -14.72 -6.81
CA VAL A 291 21.37 -14.24 -5.79
C VAL A 291 19.93 -14.41 -6.24
N VAL A 292 19.11 -15.04 -5.40
CA VAL A 292 17.65 -15.12 -5.56
C VAL A 292 16.94 -14.20 -4.57
N VAL A 293 15.95 -13.43 -5.04
CA VAL A 293 15.09 -12.58 -4.20
C VAL A 293 13.62 -12.88 -4.45
N VAL A 294 12.89 -13.23 -3.40
CA VAL A 294 11.44 -13.41 -3.45
C VAL A 294 10.77 -12.39 -2.54
N SER A 295 9.80 -11.65 -3.08
CA SER A 295 9.04 -10.65 -2.33
C SER A 295 7.60 -11.14 -2.11
N VAL A 296 7.13 -11.07 -0.87
CA VAL A 296 5.73 -11.36 -0.50
C VAL A 296 5.06 -10.07 -0.08
N SER A 297 3.97 -9.67 -0.75
CA SER A 297 3.18 -8.49 -0.35
C SER A 297 1.99 -8.87 0.54
N GLY A 298 1.60 -8.01 1.49
CA GLY A 298 0.42 -8.23 2.36
C GLY A 298 -0.94 -8.01 1.69
N GLY A 299 -0.94 -7.44 0.47
CA GLY A 299 -2.14 -7.16 -0.32
C GLY A 299 -2.97 -5.97 0.18
N ILE A 300 -4.28 -5.99 -0.11
CA ILE A 300 -5.22 -4.87 0.11
C ILE A 300 -5.34 -4.31 1.53
N HIS A 301 -4.99 -5.09 2.56
CA HIS A 301 -5.03 -4.69 3.97
C HIS A 301 -3.68 -4.15 4.48
N ASP A 302 -2.61 -4.25 3.70
CA ASP A 302 -1.36 -3.55 3.99
C ASP A 302 -1.45 -2.11 3.50
N TYR A 303 -1.82 -1.21 4.42
CA TYR A 303 -1.92 0.22 4.12
C TYR A 303 -0.57 0.95 4.15
N GLN A 304 0.47 0.33 4.72
CA GLN A 304 1.81 0.94 4.80
C GLN A 304 2.61 0.63 3.54
N ILE A 305 2.66 -0.64 3.15
CA ILE A 305 3.44 -1.14 2.00
C ILE A 305 2.50 -1.81 1.01
N ARG A 306 1.99 -0.99 0.10
CA ARG A 306 1.11 -1.41 -1.01
C ARG A 306 1.88 -2.36 -1.96
N SER A 307 1.18 -3.22 -2.68
CA SER A 307 1.83 -4.22 -3.56
C SER A 307 2.77 -3.58 -4.60
N ARG A 308 2.45 -2.41 -5.17
CA ARG A 308 3.37 -1.72 -6.09
C ARG A 308 4.74 -1.41 -5.48
N LEU A 309 4.77 -0.98 -4.21
CA LEU A 309 6.02 -0.71 -3.48
C LEU A 309 6.85 -1.99 -3.30
N ALA A 310 6.19 -3.13 -3.06
CA ALA A 310 6.82 -4.43 -2.85
C ALA A 310 7.24 -5.16 -4.14
N SER A 311 6.97 -4.58 -5.32
CA SER A 311 7.38 -5.15 -6.61
C SER A 311 8.89 -5.09 -6.81
N LEU A 312 9.45 -6.12 -7.44
CA LEU A 312 10.86 -6.19 -7.85
C LEU A 312 11.06 -5.83 -9.33
N ASP A 313 9.99 -5.44 -10.04
CA ASP A 313 9.99 -5.17 -11.47
C ASP A 313 10.98 -4.06 -11.83
N GLY A 314 11.75 -4.26 -12.90
CA GLY A 314 12.78 -3.32 -13.33
C GLY A 314 13.99 -3.23 -12.39
N ILE A 315 14.06 -4.06 -11.34
CA ILE A 315 15.20 -4.14 -10.41
C ILE A 315 15.85 -5.52 -10.42
N VAL A 316 15.04 -6.58 -10.31
CA VAL A 316 15.49 -7.99 -10.35
C VAL A 316 14.87 -8.67 -11.58
N PRO A 317 15.65 -9.38 -12.41
CA PRO A 317 15.10 -10.12 -13.54
C PRO A 317 14.29 -11.34 -13.05
N SER A 318 13.27 -11.74 -13.81
CA SER A 318 12.38 -12.87 -13.48
C SER A 318 13.11 -14.23 -13.30
N THR A 319 14.31 -14.35 -13.86
CA THR A 319 15.20 -15.52 -13.68
C THR A 319 15.85 -15.61 -12.31
N HIS A 320 15.85 -14.52 -11.54
CA HIS A 320 16.49 -14.40 -10.22
C HIS A 320 15.50 -14.02 -9.12
N GLY A 321 14.23 -13.78 -9.43
CA GLY A 321 13.28 -13.37 -8.42
C GLY A 321 11.89 -13.07 -8.95
N PHE A 322 10.93 -12.99 -8.03
CA PHE A 322 9.56 -12.60 -8.34
C PHE A 322 8.87 -12.04 -7.09
N MET A 323 7.72 -11.40 -7.31
CA MET A 323 6.82 -10.98 -6.23
C MET A 323 5.54 -11.82 -6.25
N VAL A 324 5.01 -12.16 -5.06
CA VAL A 324 3.74 -12.86 -4.88
C VAL A 324 2.91 -12.15 -3.81
N GLY A 325 1.63 -11.88 -4.09
CA GLY A 325 0.72 -11.34 -3.09
C GLY A 325 0.22 -12.43 -2.16
N SER A 326 0.13 -12.18 -0.85
CA SER A 326 -0.34 -13.14 0.15
C SER A 326 -1.76 -13.67 -0.14
N SER A 327 -2.60 -12.85 -0.80
CA SER A 327 -3.94 -13.23 -1.28
C SER A 327 -3.95 -14.20 -2.47
N SER A 328 -2.82 -14.36 -3.15
CA SER A 328 -2.62 -15.28 -4.28
C SER A 328 -1.68 -16.45 -3.95
N MET A 329 -1.11 -16.43 -2.74
CA MET A 329 -0.11 -17.38 -2.30
C MET A 329 -0.75 -18.71 -1.92
N LYS A 330 -0.16 -19.81 -2.40
CA LYS A 330 -0.63 -21.18 -2.15
C LYS A 330 -0.77 -21.42 -0.64
N ASN A 331 -1.88 -22.03 -0.24
CA ASN A 331 -2.27 -22.30 1.16
C ASN A 331 -2.51 -21.08 2.07
N VAL A 332 -2.37 -19.84 1.58
CA VAL A 332 -2.55 -18.63 2.40
C VAL A 332 -3.83 -17.89 2.04
N TRP A 333 -4.00 -17.48 0.78
CA TRP A 333 -5.24 -16.91 0.25
C TRP A 333 -5.86 -15.75 1.05
N LEU A 334 -5.03 -14.99 1.77
CA LEU A 334 -5.49 -13.94 2.69
C LEU A 334 -4.68 -12.67 2.49
N SER A 335 -5.37 -11.53 2.49
CA SER A 335 -4.72 -10.24 2.67
C SER A 335 -4.59 -9.92 4.16
N MET A 336 -3.47 -9.34 4.52
CA MET A 336 -3.03 -9.16 5.90
C MET A 336 -2.56 -7.73 6.11
N GLU A 337 -2.79 -7.22 7.33
CA GLU A 337 -2.21 -5.96 7.77
C GLU A 337 -0.68 -6.04 7.78
N HIS A 338 -0.02 -4.87 7.76
CA HIS A 338 1.43 -4.75 7.62
C HIS A 338 2.25 -5.58 8.61
N GLN A 339 1.82 -5.66 9.87
CA GLN A 339 2.50 -6.45 10.91
C GLN A 339 1.98 -7.89 10.96
N SER A 340 0.72 -8.12 10.57
CA SER A 340 0.09 -9.44 10.60
C SER A 340 0.77 -10.46 9.69
N ILE A 341 1.49 -10.00 8.66
CA ILE A 341 2.35 -10.86 7.83
C ILE A 341 3.37 -11.67 8.64
N LEU A 342 3.79 -11.19 9.80
CA LEU A 342 4.80 -11.87 10.62
C LEU A 342 4.24 -13.01 11.47
N TRP A 343 3.01 -12.88 11.99
CA TRP A 343 2.41 -13.86 12.90
C TRP A 343 1.27 -14.66 12.29
N CYS A 344 0.98 -14.44 11.00
CA CYS A 344 -0.09 -15.18 10.38
C CYS A 344 0.30 -16.64 10.15
N ASN A 345 -0.39 -17.57 10.82
CA ASN A 345 0.02 -18.97 10.83
C ASN A 345 0.04 -19.58 9.43
N GLN A 346 -0.98 -19.33 8.60
CA GLN A 346 -1.01 -19.83 7.22
C GLN A 346 0.22 -19.41 6.42
N LEU A 347 0.61 -18.13 6.53
CA LEU A 347 1.81 -17.62 5.86
C LEU A 347 3.09 -18.18 6.49
N ALA A 348 3.18 -18.17 7.82
CA ALA A 348 4.37 -18.59 8.54
C ALA A 348 4.71 -20.06 8.27
N VAL A 349 3.70 -20.94 8.28
CA VAL A 349 3.82 -22.36 7.91
C VAL A 349 4.30 -22.49 6.46
N GLN A 350 3.68 -21.77 5.52
CA GLN A 350 4.06 -21.88 4.11
C GLN A 350 5.49 -21.38 3.85
N VAL A 351 5.90 -20.27 4.47
CA VAL A 351 7.27 -19.74 4.39
C VAL A 351 8.28 -20.72 5.01
N ALA A 352 7.98 -21.25 6.19
CA ALA A 352 8.81 -22.24 6.88
C ALA A 352 9.10 -23.47 6.01
N HIS A 353 8.05 -24.10 5.46
CA HIS A 353 8.21 -25.24 4.56
C HIS A 353 8.94 -24.90 3.26
N THR A 354 8.75 -23.68 2.73
CA THR A 354 9.45 -23.22 1.53
C THR A 354 10.95 -23.10 1.79
N LEU A 355 11.36 -22.46 2.89
CA LEU A 355 12.77 -22.31 3.25
C LEU A 355 13.45 -23.64 3.60
N LEU A 356 12.73 -24.60 4.15
CA LEU A 356 13.24 -25.96 4.35
C LEU A 356 13.38 -26.74 3.03
N SER A 357 12.50 -26.49 2.06
CA SER A 357 12.48 -27.20 0.77
C SER A 357 13.58 -26.76 -0.20
N ILE A 358 14.18 -25.58 -0.01
CA ILE A 358 15.32 -25.11 -0.82
C ILE A 358 16.66 -25.73 -0.37
N ILE A 359 16.67 -26.47 0.75
CA ILE A 359 17.88 -27.11 1.27
C ILE A 359 18.08 -28.45 0.58
N ASP A 360 19.25 -28.60 -0.04
CA ASP A 360 19.68 -29.83 -0.69
C ASP A 360 19.89 -30.93 0.36
N PRO A 361 19.20 -32.09 0.26
CA PRO A 361 19.33 -33.17 1.22
C PRO A 361 20.71 -33.83 1.22
N ILE A 362 21.50 -33.69 0.15
CA ILE A 362 22.82 -34.34 0.01
C ILE A 362 23.89 -33.57 0.78
N ASN A 363 24.04 -32.27 0.49
CA ASN A 363 25.09 -31.44 1.08
C ASN A 363 24.61 -30.64 2.31
N GLY A 364 23.29 -30.55 2.52
CA GLY A 364 22.71 -29.85 3.65
C GLY A 364 22.85 -28.33 3.58
N GLN A 365 22.93 -27.76 2.38
CA GLN A 365 23.00 -26.33 2.09
C GLN A 365 21.88 -25.94 1.10
N PRO A 366 21.52 -24.66 0.95
CA PRO A 366 20.63 -24.23 -0.12
C PRO A 366 21.14 -24.70 -1.50
N PHE A 367 20.24 -25.07 -2.41
CA PHE A 367 20.63 -25.46 -3.77
C PHE A 367 21.51 -24.39 -4.43
N SER A 368 22.63 -24.80 -5.03
CA SER A 368 23.58 -23.89 -5.70
C SER A 368 23.02 -23.27 -6.97
N SER A 369 22.12 -23.98 -7.68
CA SER A 369 21.48 -23.48 -8.90
C SER A 369 20.41 -22.44 -8.59
N THR A 370 20.60 -21.22 -9.12
CA THR A 370 19.62 -20.13 -9.10
C THR A 370 18.27 -20.58 -9.65
N GLN A 371 18.26 -21.29 -10.78
CA GLN A 371 17.04 -21.77 -11.42
C GLN A 371 16.28 -22.76 -10.52
N LYS A 372 17.00 -23.68 -9.87
CA LYS A 372 16.39 -24.65 -8.94
C LYS A 372 15.78 -23.96 -7.73
N ARG A 373 16.46 -22.96 -7.15
CA ARG A 373 15.90 -22.16 -6.04
C ARG A 373 14.63 -21.41 -6.46
N VAL A 374 14.66 -20.70 -7.58
CA VAL A 374 13.48 -19.98 -8.11
C VAL A 374 12.33 -20.95 -8.41
N PHE A 375 12.62 -22.13 -8.94
CA PHE A 375 11.63 -23.17 -9.18
C PHE A 375 10.98 -23.65 -7.88
N VAL A 376 11.75 -23.95 -6.83
CA VAL A 376 11.20 -24.35 -5.53
C VAL A 376 10.33 -23.23 -4.95
N PHE A 377 10.78 -21.99 -4.96
CA PHE A 377 9.97 -20.86 -4.51
C PHE A 377 8.67 -20.72 -5.31
N THR A 378 8.73 -20.87 -6.63
CA THR A 378 7.54 -20.79 -7.50
C THR A 378 6.55 -21.90 -7.17
N LYS A 379 7.03 -23.16 -7.12
CA LYS A 379 6.22 -24.35 -6.83
C LYS A 379 5.56 -24.27 -5.44
N MET A 380 6.29 -23.76 -4.45
CA MET A 380 5.81 -23.68 -3.07
C MET A 380 4.92 -22.46 -2.83
N LEU A 381 5.17 -21.31 -3.46
CA LEU A 381 4.46 -20.06 -3.11
C LEU A 381 3.36 -19.67 -4.10
N GLN A 382 3.51 -19.93 -5.40
CA GLN A 382 2.55 -19.48 -6.41
C GLN A 382 1.45 -20.53 -6.67
N SER A 383 0.20 -20.07 -6.79
CA SER A 383 -0.89 -20.89 -7.31
C SER A 383 -0.85 -20.96 -8.84
N ALA A 384 -1.35 -22.06 -9.42
CA ALA A 384 -1.58 -22.19 -10.86
C ALA A 384 -2.76 -21.35 -11.37
N ALA A 385 -3.55 -20.72 -10.49
CA ALA A 385 -4.74 -19.97 -10.87
C ALA A 385 -4.49 -18.87 -11.92
N PRO A 386 -3.46 -17.99 -11.80
CA PRO A 386 -3.19 -16.97 -12.80
C PRO A 386 -2.85 -17.57 -14.19
N GLN A 387 -2.11 -18.68 -14.22
CA GLN A 387 -1.73 -19.37 -15.48
C GLN A 387 -2.96 -19.97 -16.16
N SER A 388 -3.86 -20.58 -15.38
CA SER A 388 -5.10 -21.14 -15.91
C SER A 388 -6.05 -20.06 -16.44
N LEU A 389 -6.15 -18.91 -15.74
CA LEU A 389 -7.00 -17.79 -16.15
C LEU A 389 -6.43 -17.01 -17.35
N GLY A 390 -5.11 -16.95 -17.49
CA GLY A 390 -4.43 -16.33 -18.63
C GLY A 390 -4.74 -17.01 -19.97
N SER A 391 -5.00 -18.32 -19.97
CA SER A 391 -5.50 -19.08 -21.14
C SER A 391 -6.85 -18.56 -21.66
N MET A 392 -7.59 -17.83 -20.82
CA MET A 392 -8.94 -17.33 -21.11
C MET A 392 -8.98 -15.87 -21.58
N THR A 393 -7.88 -15.14 -21.42
CA THR A 393 -7.85 -13.71 -21.68
C THR A 393 -6.63 -13.37 -22.53
N HIS A 394 -6.87 -12.99 -23.79
CA HIS A 394 -5.91 -12.18 -24.54
C HIS A 394 -5.84 -10.79 -23.89
N VAL A 395 -5.21 -10.67 -22.71
CA VAL A 395 -4.77 -9.38 -22.18
C VAL A 395 -3.37 -9.13 -22.75
N PRO A 396 -3.18 -8.13 -23.61
CA PRO A 396 -1.84 -7.67 -23.95
C PRO A 396 -1.26 -7.05 -22.66
N GLY A 397 -0.28 -7.69 -22.04
CA GLY A 397 0.49 -7.10 -20.94
C GLY A 397 0.79 -7.99 -19.72
N SER A 398 0.23 -9.19 -19.59
CA SER A 398 0.54 -10.10 -18.45
C SER A 398 1.51 -11.23 -18.78
N LEU A 399 2.10 -11.23 -19.97
CA LEU A 399 3.26 -12.08 -20.26
C LEU A 399 4.50 -11.45 -19.59
N PRO A 400 5.40 -12.20 -18.94
CA PRO A 400 6.74 -11.71 -18.67
C PRO A 400 7.34 -11.24 -20.00
N SER A 401 7.53 -9.94 -20.13
CA SER A 401 8.04 -9.29 -21.32
C SER A 401 9.42 -9.83 -21.71
N ASN A 402 9.54 -10.20 -22.98
CA ASN A 402 10.76 -10.27 -23.81
C ASN A 402 11.77 -11.40 -23.55
N LEU A 403 11.62 -12.50 -24.31
CA LEU A 403 12.75 -13.27 -24.84
C LEU A 403 12.66 -13.19 -26.37
N PRO A 404 13.75 -12.84 -27.09
CA PRO A 404 13.71 -12.70 -28.53
C PRO A 404 13.46 -14.05 -29.19
N ALA A 405 12.40 -14.11 -30.00
CA ALA A 405 12.14 -15.22 -30.90
C ALA A 405 13.24 -15.26 -31.96
N ASN A 406 14.27 -16.09 -31.75
CA ASN A 406 15.15 -16.47 -32.84
C ASN A 406 14.50 -17.68 -33.51
N GLY A 407 14.01 -17.48 -34.72
CA GLY A 407 13.39 -18.51 -35.52
C GLY A 407 14.40 -19.61 -35.83
N ASN A 408 14.00 -20.85 -35.58
CA ASN A 408 14.29 -21.95 -36.48
C ASN A 408 13.09 -22.90 -36.42
N GLN A 409 12.51 -23.12 -37.60
CA GLN A 409 11.52 -24.14 -37.85
C GLN A 409 12.19 -25.50 -37.63
N ASP A 410 11.73 -26.24 -36.64
CA ASP A 410 11.71 -27.70 -36.67
C ASP A 410 10.47 -28.14 -35.88
N ALA A 411 9.36 -28.17 -36.62
CA ALA A 411 8.09 -28.71 -36.19
C ALA A 411 8.14 -30.23 -36.35
N GLY A 412 8.30 -30.95 -35.24
CA GLY A 412 8.21 -32.41 -35.22
C GLY A 412 8.72 -32.96 -33.90
N GLU A 413 7.84 -33.65 -33.17
CA GLU A 413 8.18 -34.53 -32.03
C GLU A 413 8.85 -33.89 -30.81
N LEU A 414 8.05 -33.20 -29.99
CA LEU A 414 8.26 -33.25 -28.53
C LEU A 414 6.91 -33.37 -27.83
N GLN A 415 6.38 -34.60 -27.78
CA GLN A 415 5.33 -34.95 -26.83
C GLN A 415 5.86 -34.68 -25.43
N LYS A 416 5.40 -33.56 -24.86
CA LYS A 416 5.60 -33.13 -23.49
C LYS A 416 5.08 -34.22 -22.54
N LYS A 417 5.98 -35.12 -22.12
CA LYS A 417 5.76 -36.03 -20.99
C LYS A 417 5.83 -35.21 -19.69
N ASP A 418 4.86 -34.34 -19.47
CA ASP A 418 4.55 -33.85 -18.13
C ASP A 418 3.69 -34.94 -17.47
N SER A 419 4.16 -35.48 -16.35
CA SER A 419 3.49 -36.51 -15.55
C SER A 419 2.20 -35.96 -14.93
N LEU A 420 1.16 -35.79 -15.75
CA LEU A 420 -0.17 -35.27 -15.42
C LEU A 420 -1.14 -36.35 -14.91
N SER A 421 -0.68 -37.58 -14.70
CA SER A 421 -1.52 -38.68 -14.26
C SER A 421 -1.64 -38.75 -12.74
N CYS A 422 -2.84 -39.01 -12.24
CA CYS A 422 -3.06 -39.27 -10.81
C CYS A 422 -2.24 -40.48 -10.34
N PRO A 423 -1.80 -40.53 -9.06
CA PRO A 423 -1.04 -41.66 -8.56
C PRO A 423 -1.79 -42.98 -8.71
N PRO A 424 -1.11 -44.08 -9.08
CA PRO A 424 -1.73 -45.40 -9.20
C PRO A 424 -2.19 -45.98 -7.86
N SER A 425 -1.73 -45.43 -6.73
CA SER A 425 -2.06 -45.87 -5.37
C SER A 425 -3.52 -45.63 -4.98
N THR A 426 -4.26 -44.79 -5.71
CA THR A 426 -5.70 -44.63 -5.51
C THR A 426 -6.43 -45.68 -6.34
N GLN A 427 -6.86 -46.78 -5.71
CA GLN A 427 -7.69 -47.80 -6.37
C GLN A 427 -9.05 -47.21 -6.72
N TRP A 428 -9.29 -47.03 -8.02
CA TRP A 428 -10.62 -46.79 -8.57
C TRP A 428 -11.16 -48.13 -9.07
N THR A 429 -12.35 -48.52 -8.64
CA THR A 429 -13.00 -49.72 -9.17
C THR A 429 -13.25 -49.53 -10.67
N SER A 430 -12.76 -50.46 -11.50
CA SER A 430 -12.82 -50.36 -12.97
C SER A 430 -14.26 -50.33 -13.49
N ASP A 431 -15.17 -50.96 -12.76
CA ASP A 431 -16.55 -51.19 -13.17
C ASP A 431 -17.49 -50.92 -12.00
N GLY A 432 -18.16 -49.77 -12.04
CA GLY A 432 -19.40 -49.62 -11.29
C GLY A 432 -20.45 -50.54 -11.92
N LEU A 433 -21.19 -51.30 -11.10
CA LEU A 433 -22.34 -52.10 -11.56
C LEU A 433 -23.48 -51.24 -12.17
N GLU A 434 -23.39 -49.91 -12.06
CA GLU A 434 -24.39 -48.97 -12.54
C GLU A 434 -24.04 -48.39 -13.93
N LYS A 435 -25.06 -48.18 -14.77
CA LYS A 435 -24.90 -47.68 -16.14
C LYS A 435 -24.35 -46.25 -16.18
N ASP A 436 -23.39 -46.04 -17.07
CA ASP A 436 -22.85 -44.72 -17.43
C ASP A 436 -23.97 -43.76 -17.90
N LEU A 437 -23.84 -42.48 -17.54
CA LEU A 437 -24.77 -41.41 -17.90
C LEU A 437 -24.24 -40.63 -19.11
N TYR A 438 -24.98 -40.60 -20.20
CA TYR A 438 -24.67 -39.78 -21.37
C TYR A 438 -25.37 -38.43 -21.27
N ILE A 439 -24.59 -37.36 -21.12
CA ILE A 439 -25.11 -36.01 -20.93
C ILE A 439 -25.30 -35.36 -22.30
N GLN A 440 -26.53 -34.91 -22.55
CA GLN A 440 -26.90 -34.24 -23.81
C GLN A 440 -27.02 -32.72 -23.67
N SER A 441 -27.04 -32.20 -22.45
CA SER A 441 -27.03 -30.78 -22.12
C SER A 441 -25.60 -30.22 -22.11
N ASN A 442 -25.48 -28.91 -22.29
CA ASN A 442 -24.20 -28.19 -22.17
C ASN A 442 -23.68 -28.12 -20.72
N SER A 443 -24.57 -28.29 -19.73
CA SER A 443 -24.25 -28.39 -18.31
C SER A 443 -24.24 -29.84 -17.83
N VAL A 444 -23.37 -30.15 -16.88
CA VAL A 444 -23.25 -31.44 -16.21
C VAL A 444 -23.19 -31.25 -14.70
N THR A 445 -23.95 -32.08 -13.98
CA THR A 445 -24.01 -32.03 -12.52
C THR A 445 -23.55 -33.35 -11.94
N VAL A 446 -22.67 -33.27 -10.96
CA VAL A 446 -22.20 -34.39 -10.17
C VAL A 446 -22.86 -34.31 -8.81
N LEU A 447 -23.69 -35.31 -8.51
CA LEU A 447 -24.33 -35.43 -7.21
C LEU A 447 -23.45 -36.24 -6.25
N ALA A 448 -23.53 -35.94 -4.96
CA ALA A 448 -22.91 -36.75 -3.94
C ALA A 448 -23.41 -38.20 -4.02
N MET A 449 -22.48 -39.17 -3.91
CA MET A 449 -22.76 -40.60 -3.69
C MET A 449 -23.39 -41.39 -4.85
N ASP A 450 -23.60 -40.82 -6.03
CA ASP A 450 -24.19 -41.61 -7.12
C ASP A 450 -23.20 -42.54 -7.83
N GLY A 451 -21.88 -42.30 -7.70
CA GLY A 451 -20.82 -43.16 -8.23
C GLY A 451 -20.82 -43.37 -9.75
N ARG A 452 -21.67 -42.65 -10.51
CA ARG A 452 -21.86 -42.86 -11.95
C ARG A 452 -20.80 -42.12 -12.76
N ARG A 453 -20.36 -42.71 -13.88
CA ARG A 453 -19.52 -41.99 -14.85
C ARG A 453 -20.39 -41.18 -15.81
N ARG A 454 -19.99 -39.95 -16.12
CA ARG A 454 -20.65 -39.09 -17.11
C ARG A 454 -19.86 -39.08 -18.40
N TRP A 455 -20.53 -39.23 -19.52
CA TRP A 455 -19.99 -39.08 -20.87
C TRP A 455 -20.52 -37.81 -21.51
N LEU A 456 -19.59 -37.02 -22.05
CA LEU A 456 -19.85 -35.73 -22.70
C LEU A 456 -19.24 -35.77 -24.10
N ASP A 457 -20.04 -35.42 -25.11
CA ASP A 457 -19.56 -35.29 -26.49
C ASP A 457 -19.00 -33.87 -26.69
N ILE A 458 -17.68 -33.77 -26.84
CA ILE A 458 -16.97 -32.48 -26.91
C ILE A 458 -17.40 -31.70 -28.16
N LYS A 459 -17.54 -32.38 -29.31
CA LYS A 459 -17.86 -31.72 -30.58
C LYS A 459 -19.29 -31.22 -30.61
N LYS A 460 -20.23 -32.04 -30.10
CA LYS A 460 -21.65 -31.66 -30.04
C LYS A 460 -21.88 -30.54 -29.03
N LEU A 461 -21.34 -30.67 -27.81
CA LEU A 461 -21.58 -29.71 -26.72
C LEU A 461 -20.78 -28.41 -26.86
N GLY A 462 -19.62 -28.47 -27.53
CA GLY A 462 -18.77 -27.31 -27.82
C GLY A 462 -19.15 -26.53 -29.08
N SER A 463 -20.24 -26.90 -29.76
CA SER A 463 -20.75 -26.20 -30.95
C SER A 463 -21.30 -24.79 -30.60
N ASN A 464 -21.56 -23.96 -31.63
CA ASN A 464 -22.07 -22.58 -31.47
C ASN A 464 -21.18 -21.65 -30.63
N GLY A 465 -19.84 -21.77 -30.76
CA GLY A 465 -18.89 -20.92 -30.05
C GLY A 465 -18.62 -21.32 -28.59
N ARG A 466 -19.20 -22.42 -28.10
CA ARG A 466 -19.03 -22.92 -26.72
C ARG A 466 -17.82 -23.82 -26.53
N GLY A 467 -16.70 -23.47 -27.16
CA GLY A 467 -15.50 -24.30 -27.19
C GLY A 467 -14.73 -24.39 -25.87
N HIS A 468 -15.12 -23.64 -24.83
CA HIS A 468 -14.48 -23.68 -23.52
C HIS A 468 -15.26 -24.58 -22.56
N PHE A 469 -14.54 -25.31 -21.70
CA PHE A 469 -15.15 -26.11 -20.64
C PHE A 469 -14.65 -25.64 -19.27
N VAL A 470 -15.58 -25.30 -18.38
CA VAL A 470 -15.29 -25.02 -16.97
C VAL A 470 -15.93 -26.07 -16.09
N PHE A 471 -15.21 -26.51 -15.06
CA PHE A 471 -15.69 -27.46 -14.07
C PHE A 471 -15.33 -26.97 -12.67
N VAL A 472 -16.34 -26.74 -11.83
CA VAL A 472 -16.20 -26.21 -10.47
C VAL A 472 -16.62 -27.31 -9.51
N THR A 473 -15.79 -27.60 -8.49
CA THR A 473 -16.03 -28.72 -7.59
C THR A 473 -15.56 -28.48 -6.16
N ASN A 474 -16.19 -29.18 -5.22
CA ASN A 474 -15.72 -29.33 -3.84
C ASN A 474 -14.97 -30.67 -3.62
N LEU A 475 -14.90 -31.54 -4.63
CA LEU A 475 -14.27 -32.86 -4.57
C LEU A 475 -12.76 -32.75 -4.73
N ALA A 476 -12.03 -33.53 -3.95
CA ALA A 476 -10.59 -33.62 -4.08
C ALA A 476 -10.21 -34.28 -5.44
N PRO A 477 -9.25 -33.72 -6.19
CA PRO A 477 -8.75 -34.32 -7.41
C PRO A 477 -8.09 -35.66 -7.11
N CYS A 478 -8.16 -36.58 -8.06
CA CYS A 478 -7.62 -37.94 -8.02
C CYS A 478 -8.31 -38.91 -7.05
N SER A 479 -8.76 -38.45 -5.88
CA SER A 479 -9.42 -39.27 -4.86
C SER A 479 -10.94 -39.14 -4.83
N GLY A 480 -11.48 -37.97 -5.19
CA GLY A 480 -12.93 -37.71 -5.26
C GLY A 480 -13.46 -37.65 -6.69
N VAL A 481 -12.68 -37.09 -7.62
CA VAL A 481 -13.08 -36.91 -9.03
C VAL A 481 -11.90 -37.18 -9.97
N ARG A 482 -12.20 -37.73 -11.15
CA ARG A 482 -11.26 -37.90 -12.27
C ARG A 482 -11.88 -37.50 -13.60
N ILE A 483 -11.11 -36.80 -14.43
CA ILE A 483 -11.52 -36.32 -15.74
C ILE A 483 -10.56 -36.86 -16.80
N HIS A 484 -11.13 -37.54 -17.79
CA HIS A 484 -10.37 -38.10 -18.92
C HIS A 484 -10.87 -37.54 -20.25
N LEU A 485 -9.95 -37.28 -21.17
CA LEU A 485 -10.20 -36.93 -22.56
C LEU A 485 -9.92 -38.14 -23.46
N TRP A 486 -10.88 -38.44 -24.34
CA TRP A 486 -10.87 -39.59 -25.23
C TRP A 486 -10.64 -39.13 -26.67
N PRO A 487 -9.58 -39.62 -27.33
CA PRO A 487 -9.18 -39.16 -28.66
C PRO A 487 -10.17 -39.61 -29.73
N GLU A 488 -10.15 -38.93 -30.87
CA GLU A 488 -10.92 -39.34 -32.05
C GLU A 488 -10.40 -40.68 -32.61
N LYS A 489 -11.32 -41.60 -32.98
CA LYS A 489 -10.94 -42.84 -33.66
C LYS A 489 -10.42 -42.49 -35.06
N HIS A 490 -9.10 -42.43 -35.24
CA HIS A 490 -8.51 -42.36 -36.57
C HIS A 490 -8.79 -43.68 -37.31
N HIS A 491 -9.61 -43.62 -38.36
CA HIS A 491 -9.68 -44.67 -39.37
C HIS A 491 -8.50 -44.53 -40.33
N SER A 492 -7.28 -44.87 -39.89
CA SER A 492 -6.15 -45.08 -40.80
C SER A 492 -6.06 -46.57 -41.17
N PRO A 493 -5.95 -46.94 -42.47
CA PRO A 493 -5.92 -48.33 -42.91
C PRO A 493 -4.51 -48.96 -42.82
N VAL A 494 -3.68 -48.51 -41.88
CA VAL A 494 -2.32 -49.01 -41.73
C VAL A 494 -2.22 -49.77 -40.41
N GLN A 495 -2.19 -51.10 -40.53
CA GLN A 495 -1.88 -52.03 -39.46
C GLN A 495 -0.46 -51.75 -38.96
N ASN A 496 -0.35 -50.98 -37.87
CA ASN A 496 0.68 -51.06 -36.82
C ASN A 496 0.55 -49.85 -35.89
N GLU A 497 -0.50 -49.78 -35.06
CA GLU A 497 -0.52 -48.81 -33.96
C GLU A 497 -1.05 -49.42 -32.66
N VAL A 498 -0.33 -49.05 -31.61
CA VAL A 498 -0.55 -49.25 -30.17
C VAL A 498 -2.05 -49.28 -29.79
N PRO A 499 -2.50 -50.19 -28.90
CA PRO A 499 -3.92 -50.34 -28.55
C PRO A 499 -4.55 -49.02 -28.06
N ALA A 500 -5.79 -48.76 -28.49
CA ALA A 500 -6.56 -47.52 -28.25
C ALA A 500 -6.62 -47.05 -26.78
N GLY A 501 -6.35 -47.94 -25.81
CA GLY A 501 -6.22 -47.61 -24.38
C GLY A 501 -5.00 -46.77 -23.99
N LYS A 502 -4.02 -46.54 -24.89
CA LYS A 502 -2.81 -45.73 -24.61
C LYS A 502 -2.87 -44.27 -25.04
N LYS A 503 -3.98 -43.78 -25.61
CA LYS A 503 -4.17 -42.36 -26.01
C LYS A 503 -5.18 -41.60 -25.16
N ILE A 504 -5.70 -42.18 -24.06
CA ILE A 504 -6.58 -41.48 -23.10
C ILE A 504 -5.72 -40.54 -22.26
N VAL A 505 -6.10 -39.26 -22.19
CA VAL A 505 -5.37 -38.25 -21.42
C VAL A 505 -6.16 -37.91 -20.17
N GLU A 506 -5.57 -38.16 -18.99
CA GLU A 506 -6.11 -37.69 -17.73
C GLU A 506 -5.75 -36.21 -17.54
N VAL A 507 -6.77 -35.37 -17.28
CA VAL A 507 -6.60 -33.92 -17.04
C VAL A 507 -6.94 -33.52 -15.60
N THR A 508 -7.25 -34.48 -14.73
CA THR A 508 -7.60 -34.26 -13.32
C THR A 508 -6.57 -33.40 -12.58
N SER A 509 -5.28 -33.67 -12.79
CA SER A 509 -4.18 -32.95 -12.15
C SER A 509 -4.03 -31.49 -12.60
N LYS A 510 -4.74 -31.07 -13.67
CA LYS A 510 -4.79 -29.66 -14.10
C LYS A 510 -5.73 -28.81 -13.24
N MET A 511 -6.53 -29.40 -12.35
CA MET A 511 -7.43 -28.67 -11.45
C MET A 511 -6.65 -27.68 -10.58
N VAL A 512 -7.15 -26.45 -10.48
CA VAL A 512 -6.59 -25.39 -9.65
C VAL A 512 -7.29 -25.36 -8.30
N GLN A 513 -6.52 -25.35 -7.22
CA GLN A 513 -7.05 -25.19 -5.87
C GLN A 513 -7.41 -23.73 -5.59
N ILE A 514 -8.56 -23.52 -4.95
CA ILE A 514 -9.02 -22.21 -4.45
C ILE A 514 -9.39 -22.32 -2.97
N PRO A 515 -9.34 -21.22 -2.20
CA PRO A 515 -9.79 -21.23 -0.81
C PRO A 515 -11.28 -21.59 -0.75
N ALA A 516 -11.61 -22.68 -0.07
CA ALA A 516 -12.97 -22.95 0.35
C ALA A 516 -13.23 -22.18 1.65
N GLY A 517 -14.34 -21.44 1.72
CA GLY A 517 -14.81 -20.88 2.99
C GLY A 517 -15.11 -21.98 4.03
N PRO A 518 -15.37 -21.61 5.30
CA PRO A 518 -15.63 -22.59 6.34
C PRO A 518 -16.79 -23.51 5.94
N ALA A 519 -16.59 -24.82 6.05
CA ALA A 519 -17.65 -25.78 5.78
C ALA A 519 -18.81 -25.53 6.77
N PRO A 520 -20.06 -25.49 6.28
CA PRO A 520 -21.21 -25.29 7.14
C PRO A 520 -21.28 -26.41 8.19
N LYS A 521 -21.48 -26.03 9.46
CA LYS A 521 -21.59 -26.99 10.57
C LYS A 521 -22.86 -27.81 10.40
N GLN A 522 -22.75 -29.13 10.42
CA GLN A 522 -23.94 -29.99 10.52
C GLN A 522 -24.56 -29.80 11.90
N VAL A 523 -25.84 -29.43 11.96
CA VAL A 523 -26.58 -29.26 13.22
C VAL A 523 -26.87 -30.63 13.85
N GLU A 524 -27.13 -31.64 13.02
CA GLU A 524 -27.36 -33.03 13.44
C GLU A 524 -26.56 -33.99 12.53
N PRO A 525 -25.97 -35.07 13.07
CA PRO A 525 -25.33 -36.10 12.26
C PRO A 525 -26.30 -36.71 11.25
N GLY A 526 -26.01 -36.57 9.95
CA GLY A 526 -26.82 -37.13 8.86
C GLY A 526 -27.98 -36.26 8.35
N SER A 527 -28.18 -35.05 8.86
CA SER A 527 -29.12 -34.08 8.29
C SER A 527 -28.57 -33.38 7.04
N GLN A 528 -29.45 -32.74 6.25
CA GLN A 528 -29.01 -31.97 5.08
C GLN A 528 -28.20 -30.76 5.55
N THR A 529 -27.04 -30.53 4.95
CA THR A 529 -26.26 -29.31 5.19
C THR A 529 -26.23 -28.40 4.00
N GLU A 530 -26.04 -27.10 4.26
CA GLU A 530 -25.77 -26.12 3.22
C GLU A 530 -24.62 -26.60 2.32
N GLN A 531 -24.67 -26.29 1.03
CA GLN A 531 -23.61 -26.68 0.10
C GLN A 531 -22.29 -26.03 0.53
N PRO A 532 -21.19 -26.80 0.62
CA PRO A 532 -19.91 -26.20 0.89
C PRO A 532 -19.45 -25.38 -0.33
N PRO A 533 -18.68 -24.30 -0.12
CA PRO A 533 -18.05 -23.58 -1.22
C PRO A 533 -17.20 -24.49 -2.10
N PRO A 534 -17.07 -24.17 -3.40
CA PRO A 534 -16.07 -24.78 -4.26
C PRO A 534 -14.67 -24.68 -3.67
N SER A 535 -13.92 -25.77 -3.78
CA SER A 535 -12.51 -25.86 -3.35
C SER A 535 -11.55 -25.93 -4.53
N ALA A 536 -12.08 -26.13 -5.74
CA ALA A 536 -11.28 -26.21 -6.95
C ALA A 536 -12.08 -25.86 -8.21
N PHE A 537 -11.35 -25.50 -9.26
CA PHE A 537 -11.90 -25.40 -10.60
C PHE A 537 -10.92 -25.96 -11.65
N LEU A 538 -11.46 -26.43 -12.77
CA LEU A 538 -10.72 -26.78 -13.97
C LEU A 538 -11.26 -25.93 -15.12
N LEU A 539 -10.36 -25.39 -15.91
CA LEU A 539 -10.69 -24.69 -17.13
C LEU A 539 -9.90 -25.32 -18.29
N LEU A 540 -10.59 -25.63 -19.38
CA LEU A 540 -9.99 -26.18 -20.61
C LEU A 540 -10.33 -25.26 -21.79
N SER A 541 -9.29 -24.85 -22.52
CA SER A 541 -9.45 -24.04 -23.73
C SER A 541 -9.82 -24.90 -24.96
N PRO A 542 -10.31 -24.29 -26.06
CA PRO A 542 -10.57 -25.01 -27.30
C PRO A 542 -9.32 -25.72 -27.85
N GLU A 543 -8.15 -25.12 -27.65
CA GLU A 543 -6.86 -25.69 -28.06
C GLU A 543 -6.53 -26.98 -27.30
N GLU A 544 -6.84 -27.03 -25.99
CA GLU A 544 -6.62 -28.21 -25.15
C GLU A 544 -7.63 -29.33 -25.39
N LEU A 545 -8.83 -29.00 -25.86
CA LEU A 545 -9.88 -29.95 -26.22
C LEU A 545 -9.76 -30.46 -27.67
N ASN A 546 -8.94 -29.79 -28.50
CA ASN A 546 -8.75 -30.15 -29.89
C ASN A 546 -8.15 -31.56 -30.04
N GLY A 547 -8.69 -32.36 -30.97
CA GLY A 547 -8.28 -33.76 -31.19
C GLY A 547 -8.97 -34.81 -30.30
N PHE A 548 -9.87 -34.40 -29.39
CA PHE A 548 -10.66 -35.30 -28.55
C PHE A 548 -12.14 -35.30 -28.94
N SER A 549 -12.79 -36.46 -28.86
CA SER A 549 -14.23 -36.62 -29.19
C SER A 549 -15.11 -36.68 -27.95
N PHE A 550 -14.64 -37.33 -26.88
CA PHE A 550 -15.42 -37.49 -25.65
C PHE A 550 -14.63 -37.06 -24.42
N MET A 551 -15.34 -36.56 -23.43
CA MET A 551 -14.83 -36.32 -22.08
C MET A 551 -15.63 -37.18 -21.11
N THR A 552 -14.93 -37.79 -20.15
CA THR A 552 -15.59 -38.52 -19.07
C THR A 552 -15.25 -37.96 -17.71
N ILE A 553 -16.27 -37.77 -16.87
CA ILE A 553 -16.14 -37.37 -15.47
C ILE A 553 -16.52 -38.57 -14.61
N SER A 554 -15.55 -39.08 -13.85
CA SER A 554 -15.73 -40.19 -12.91
C SER A 554 -15.65 -39.67 -11.48
N VAL A 555 -16.47 -40.23 -10.60
CA VAL A 555 -16.61 -39.77 -9.21
C VAL A 555 -16.44 -40.97 -8.30
N ALA A 556 -15.66 -40.82 -7.24
CA ALA A 556 -15.38 -41.93 -6.34
C ALA A 556 -16.66 -42.32 -5.56
N PRO A 557 -17.07 -43.60 -5.58
CA PRO A 557 -18.14 -44.07 -4.70
C PRO A 557 -17.61 -44.11 -3.26
N ARG A 558 -18.28 -43.45 -2.31
CA ARG A 558 -18.02 -43.68 -0.88
C ARG A 558 -18.95 -44.78 -0.37
N PRO A 559 -18.47 -45.78 0.38
CA PRO A 559 -19.34 -46.78 0.99
C PRO A 559 -20.29 -46.09 1.97
N THR A 560 -21.60 -46.20 1.73
CA THR A 560 -22.64 -45.73 2.65
C THR A 560 -22.60 -46.55 3.93
N ILE A 561 -22.21 -45.95 5.07
CA ILE A 561 -22.23 -46.62 6.39
C ILE A 561 -23.67 -46.76 6.95
N SER A 562 -24.69 -46.25 6.27
CA SER A 562 -26.08 -46.43 6.69
C SER A 562 -26.99 -46.40 5.47
N GLY A 563 -27.94 -47.35 5.38
CA GLY A 563 -28.83 -47.58 4.24
C GLY A 563 -29.88 -46.50 3.97
N ARG A 564 -29.57 -45.22 4.23
CA ARG A 564 -30.32 -44.07 3.71
C ARG A 564 -29.39 -43.27 2.79
N PRO A 565 -29.72 -43.11 1.50
CA PRO A 565 -28.93 -42.24 0.64
C PRO A 565 -28.99 -40.81 1.21
N PRO A 566 -27.85 -40.12 1.38
CA PRO A 566 -27.89 -38.72 1.72
C PRO A 566 -28.55 -37.94 0.56
N PRO A 567 -29.12 -36.76 0.84
CA PRO A 567 -29.83 -35.99 -0.17
C PRO A 567 -28.92 -35.55 -1.31
N ALA A 568 -29.51 -35.40 -2.50
CA ALA A 568 -28.87 -35.00 -3.76
C ALA A 568 -28.21 -33.61 -3.70
N ALA A 569 -27.06 -33.53 -3.03
CA ALA A 569 -26.20 -32.37 -2.97
C ALA A 569 -25.32 -32.29 -4.24
N SER A 570 -25.29 -31.14 -4.90
CA SER A 570 -24.41 -30.89 -6.05
C SER A 570 -22.97 -30.72 -5.57
N MET A 571 -22.10 -31.65 -5.92
CA MET A 571 -20.67 -31.67 -5.53
C MET A 571 -19.76 -31.11 -6.63
N ALA A 572 -20.23 -31.11 -7.87
CA ALA A 572 -19.55 -30.45 -8.97
C ALA A 572 -20.52 -30.04 -10.07
N VAL A 573 -20.22 -28.93 -10.72
CA VAL A 573 -20.92 -28.46 -11.91
C VAL A 573 -19.91 -28.18 -12.99
N GLY A 574 -20.13 -28.76 -14.18
CA GLY A 574 -19.37 -28.47 -15.39
C GLY A 574 -20.26 -27.85 -16.45
N GLN A 575 -19.68 -27.03 -17.32
CA GLN A 575 -20.41 -26.43 -18.43
C GLN A 575 -19.50 -26.13 -19.62
N PHE A 576 -19.99 -26.46 -20.83
CA PHE A 576 -19.48 -25.91 -22.08
C PHE A 576 -20.10 -24.53 -22.32
N PHE A 577 -19.25 -23.52 -22.48
CA PHE A 577 -19.71 -22.13 -22.56
C PHE A 577 -18.87 -21.28 -23.53
N ASN A 578 -19.47 -20.18 -23.97
CA ASN A 578 -18.79 -19.13 -24.71
C ASN A 578 -18.40 -18.01 -23.73
N PRO A 579 -17.11 -17.66 -23.58
CA PRO A 579 -16.67 -16.57 -22.71
C PRO A 579 -17.34 -15.21 -23.00
N GLU A 580 -17.77 -14.97 -24.25
CA GLU A 580 -18.44 -13.73 -24.65
C GLU A 580 -19.89 -13.64 -24.14
N GLU A 581 -20.60 -14.78 -23.99
CA GLU A 581 -21.99 -14.81 -23.47
C GLU A 581 -22.06 -14.34 -22.01
N GLY A 582 -20.99 -14.56 -21.24
CA GLY A 582 -20.88 -14.17 -19.83
C GLY A 582 -20.15 -12.84 -19.62
N ALA A 583 -19.70 -12.16 -20.67
CA ALA A 583 -18.90 -10.95 -20.57
C ALA A 583 -19.78 -9.69 -20.48
N SER A 584 -19.51 -8.84 -19.50
CA SER A 584 -20.10 -7.51 -19.42
C SER A 584 -19.02 -6.46 -19.09
N ALA A 585 -19.18 -5.27 -19.67
CA ALA A 585 -18.25 -4.17 -19.49
C ALA A 585 -18.95 -2.97 -18.84
N HIS A 586 -18.38 -2.51 -17.74
CA HIS A 586 -18.87 -1.38 -16.97
C HIS A 586 -17.96 -0.16 -17.19
N SER A 587 -18.52 0.92 -17.71
CA SER A 587 -17.82 2.19 -17.86
C SER A 587 -17.75 2.95 -16.53
N THR A 588 -16.71 3.77 -16.35
CA THR A 588 -16.50 4.59 -15.14
C THR A 588 -17.72 5.45 -14.80
N ALA A 589 -18.35 6.07 -15.80
CA ALA A 589 -19.55 6.89 -15.61
C ALA A 589 -20.74 6.06 -15.11
N ARG A 590 -20.90 4.83 -15.61
CA ARG A 590 -21.97 3.93 -15.16
C ARG A 590 -21.75 3.47 -13.72
N ILE A 591 -20.51 3.15 -13.36
CA ILE A 591 -20.14 2.75 -11.99
C ILE A 591 -20.34 3.91 -11.01
N ILE A 592 -19.98 5.16 -11.37
CA ILE A 592 -20.25 6.31 -10.49
C ILE A 592 -21.75 6.54 -10.32
N ARG A 593 -22.54 6.45 -11.39
CA ARG A 593 -24.02 6.53 -11.33
C ARG A 593 -24.59 5.44 -10.43
N SER A 594 -23.97 4.27 -10.39
CA SER A 594 -24.41 3.13 -9.56
C SER A 594 -24.44 3.41 -8.06
N SER A 595 -23.73 4.46 -7.58
CA SER A 595 -23.84 4.91 -6.20
C SER A 595 -25.22 5.44 -5.83
N PHE A 596 -25.98 5.97 -6.79
CA PHE A 596 -27.34 6.50 -6.57
C PHE A 596 -28.43 5.56 -7.08
N ALA A 597 -28.16 4.84 -8.17
CA ALA A 597 -29.09 3.87 -8.76
C ALA A 597 -28.32 2.57 -9.06
N PRO A 598 -28.41 1.54 -8.20
CA PRO A 598 -27.63 0.31 -8.33
C PRO A 598 -27.78 -0.31 -9.72
N GLU A 599 -26.68 -0.84 -10.27
CA GLU A 599 -26.78 -1.63 -11.49
C GLU A 599 -27.25 -3.03 -11.11
N GLU A 600 -28.42 -3.42 -11.59
CA GLU A 600 -29.01 -4.72 -11.32
C GLU A 600 -28.92 -5.60 -12.56
N ILE A 601 -28.34 -6.78 -12.41
CA ILE A 601 -28.31 -7.82 -13.44
C ILE A 601 -29.06 -9.02 -12.86
N PHE A 602 -30.11 -9.44 -13.55
CA PHE A 602 -30.84 -10.65 -13.20
C PHE A 602 -30.29 -11.82 -14.02
N LEU A 603 -29.69 -12.79 -13.33
CA LEU A 603 -29.25 -14.04 -13.91
C LEU A 603 -30.40 -15.04 -13.77
N SER A 604 -31.02 -15.40 -14.89
CA SER A 604 -31.99 -16.48 -14.94
C SER A 604 -31.30 -17.83 -14.71
N GLU A 605 -32.11 -18.88 -14.46
CA GLU A 605 -31.62 -20.25 -14.56
C GLU A 605 -31.00 -20.50 -15.96
N ASP A 606 -30.05 -21.43 -16.04
CA ASP A 606 -29.24 -21.76 -17.22
C ASP A 606 -28.25 -20.67 -17.69
N HIS A 607 -27.91 -19.71 -16.83
CA HIS A 607 -26.85 -18.74 -17.11
C HIS A 607 -25.46 -19.42 -17.29
N PRO A 608 -24.46 -18.73 -17.88
CA PRO A 608 -23.09 -19.24 -17.90
C PRO A 608 -22.51 -19.39 -16.47
N LEU A 609 -21.91 -20.54 -16.17
CA LEU A 609 -21.27 -20.89 -14.90
C LEU A 609 -20.12 -19.92 -14.56
N ALA A 610 -19.44 -19.43 -15.58
CA ALA A 610 -18.39 -18.43 -15.49
C ALA A 610 -18.84 -17.13 -16.15
N LEU A 611 -18.95 -16.06 -15.36
CA LEU A 611 -19.33 -14.72 -15.79
C LEU A 611 -18.15 -13.78 -15.65
N ASN A 612 -17.90 -12.95 -16.65
CA ASN A 612 -16.76 -12.04 -16.69
C ASN A 612 -17.22 -10.59 -16.62
N LEU A 613 -16.96 -9.91 -15.51
CA LEU A 613 -17.24 -8.48 -15.33
C LEU A 613 -15.96 -7.68 -15.51
N THR A 614 -15.91 -6.84 -16.54
CA THR A 614 -14.78 -5.95 -16.83
C THR A 614 -15.11 -4.52 -16.43
N PHE A 615 -14.26 -3.91 -15.60
CA PHE A 615 -14.42 -2.53 -15.14
C PHE A 615 -13.39 -1.65 -15.84
N SER A 616 -13.84 -0.54 -16.45
CA SER A 616 -12.96 0.40 -17.16
C SER A 616 -12.13 1.29 -16.25
N ALA A 617 -12.42 1.29 -14.95
CA ALA A 617 -11.65 1.93 -13.89
C ALA A 617 -11.17 0.86 -12.91
N SER A 618 -9.98 1.04 -12.34
CA SER A 618 -9.46 0.10 -11.37
C SER A 618 -10.32 0.14 -10.10
N LEU A 619 -10.67 -1.05 -9.60
CA LEU A 619 -11.37 -1.20 -8.32
C LEU A 619 -10.50 -0.83 -7.11
N GLY A 620 -9.22 -0.47 -7.33
CA GLY A 620 -8.35 0.15 -6.33
C GLY A 620 -8.69 1.62 -6.07
N LEU A 621 -9.12 2.35 -7.11
CA LEU A 621 -9.64 3.73 -7.00
C LEU A 621 -11.14 3.77 -6.69
N LEU A 622 -11.92 2.96 -7.40
CA LEU A 622 -13.38 2.95 -7.32
C LEU A 622 -13.89 1.56 -6.92
N PRO A 623 -13.77 1.16 -5.64
CA PRO A 623 -14.29 -0.10 -5.15
C PRO A 623 -15.78 -0.29 -5.42
N VAL A 624 -16.17 -1.53 -5.73
CA VAL A 624 -17.56 -1.90 -6.02
C VAL A 624 -18.05 -2.87 -4.95
N ILE A 625 -19.20 -2.58 -4.34
CA ILE A 625 -19.97 -3.54 -3.56
C ILE A 625 -20.74 -4.40 -4.55
N LEU A 626 -20.34 -5.65 -4.64
CA LEU A 626 -20.98 -6.67 -5.44
C LEU A 626 -21.81 -7.56 -4.51
N SER A 627 -23.11 -7.63 -4.74
CA SER A 627 -24.00 -8.53 -4.01
C SER A 627 -24.70 -9.49 -4.96
N LEU A 628 -24.54 -10.78 -4.68
CA LEU A 628 -25.18 -11.89 -5.37
C LEU A 628 -26.18 -12.51 -4.41
N LYS A 629 -27.47 -12.22 -4.61
CA LYS A 629 -28.55 -12.83 -3.83
C LYS A 629 -29.23 -13.90 -4.67
N THR A 630 -29.40 -15.09 -4.11
CA THR A 630 -30.18 -16.16 -4.73
C THR A 630 -31.62 -15.70 -4.90
N ALA A 631 -32.10 -15.66 -6.14
CA ALA A 631 -33.46 -15.30 -6.49
C ALA A 631 -34.35 -16.55 -6.66
N GLY A 632 -33.77 -17.72 -6.94
CA GLY A 632 -34.48 -18.99 -7.10
C GLY A 632 -33.52 -20.17 -7.33
N CYS A 633 -34.05 -21.39 -7.25
CA CYS A 633 -33.29 -22.64 -7.42
C CYS A 633 -34.16 -23.77 -8.03
N GLY A 634 -34.96 -23.44 -9.04
CA GLY A 634 -35.77 -24.40 -9.80
C GLY A 634 -37.01 -24.95 -9.08
N ILE A 635 -37.46 -24.31 -7.99
CA ILE A 635 -38.68 -24.71 -7.25
C ILE A 635 -39.82 -23.76 -7.63
N LYS A 636 -40.92 -24.28 -8.20
CA LYS A 636 -42.13 -23.50 -8.51
C LYS A 636 -42.82 -23.07 -7.21
N ASN A 637 -43.05 -21.77 -7.02
CA ASN A 637 -43.62 -21.19 -5.80
C ASN A 637 -45.12 -21.54 -5.61
N ALA A 638 -45.50 -21.74 -4.35
CA ALA A 638 -46.84 -21.49 -3.82
C ALA A 638 -46.73 -20.48 -2.65
N GLY A 639 -46.98 -19.19 -2.91
CA GLY A 639 -47.20 -18.14 -1.88
C GLY A 639 -45.99 -17.34 -1.33
N ASP A 640 -46.27 -16.13 -0.83
CA ASP A 640 -45.29 -15.12 -0.36
C ASP A 640 -44.73 -15.36 1.06
N GLN A 641 -45.36 -16.21 1.88
CA GLN A 641 -44.90 -16.52 3.25
C GLN A 641 -43.62 -17.39 3.31
N MET A 642 -43.12 -17.88 2.17
CA MET A 642 -42.01 -18.85 2.08
C MET A 642 -40.66 -18.27 1.64
N GLU A 643 -40.47 -16.95 1.52
CA GLU A 643 -39.24 -16.40 0.93
C GLU A 643 -37.95 -16.76 1.73
N ALA A 644 -38.01 -16.72 3.06
CA ALA A 644 -36.90 -17.13 3.93
C ALA A 644 -36.63 -18.64 3.87
N GLU A 645 -37.69 -19.45 3.78
CA GLU A 645 -37.62 -20.90 3.68
C GLU A 645 -37.06 -21.34 2.31
N ARG A 646 -37.45 -20.64 1.24
CA ARG A 646 -36.90 -20.78 -0.11
C ARG A 646 -35.41 -20.45 -0.15
N ASN A 647 -34.97 -19.38 0.50
CA ASN A 647 -33.55 -19.05 0.59
C ASN A 647 -32.76 -20.15 1.30
N ASN A 648 -33.28 -20.70 2.39
CA ASN A 648 -32.66 -21.85 3.08
C ASN A 648 -32.62 -23.09 2.18
N LEU A 649 -33.69 -23.40 1.43
CA LEU A 649 -33.72 -24.50 0.47
C LEU A 649 -32.69 -24.32 -0.66
N CYS A 650 -32.53 -23.11 -1.17
CA CYS A 650 -31.55 -22.83 -2.22
C CYS A 650 -30.11 -22.96 -1.71
N LYS A 651 -29.81 -22.61 -0.45
CA LYS A 651 -28.50 -22.87 0.16
C LYS A 651 -28.16 -24.37 0.28
N LEU A 652 -29.17 -25.24 0.31
CA LEU A 652 -28.97 -26.70 0.29
C LEU A 652 -28.69 -27.25 -1.11
N ARG A 653 -29.02 -26.51 -2.19
CA ARG A 653 -28.90 -26.97 -3.58
C ARG A 653 -27.77 -26.30 -4.36
N CYS A 654 -27.62 -24.98 -4.23
CA CYS A 654 -26.66 -24.18 -4.98
C CYS A 654 -25.36 -24.05 -4.19
N PHE A 655 -24.21 -24.21 -4.84
CA PHE A 655 -22.96 -23.86 -4.18
C PHE A 655 -22.83 -22.34 -4.03
N PRO A 656 -22.19 -21.84 -2.94
CA PRO A 656 -21.91 -20.42 -2.77
C PRO A 656 -21.02 -19.87 -3.90
N PRO A 657 -21.36 -18.74 -4.53
CA PRO A 657 -20.57 -18.22 -5.64
C PRO A 657 -19.20 -17.74 -5.18
N VAL A 658 -18.22 -17.82 -6.09
CA VAL A 658 -16.82 -17.41 -5.88
C VAL A 658 -16.49 -16.31 -6.87
N ALA A 659 -15.78 -15.25 -6.47
CA ALA A 659 -15.16 -14.34 -7.43
C ALA A 659 -13.65 -14.37 -7.40
N LEU A 660 -13.10 -14.18 -8.59
CA LEU A 660 -11.68 -14.07 -8.90
C LEU A 660 -11.49 -12.67 -9.48
N ALA A 661 -10.88 -11.78 -8.72
CA ALA A 661 -10.57 -10.42 -9.16
C ALA A 661 -9.08 -10.29 -9.46
N TRP A 662 -8.70 -9.76 -10.62
CA TRP A 662 -7.29 -9.56 -10.95
C TRP A 662 -7.02 -8.25 -11.69
N ASP A 663 -5.80 -7.74 -11.49
CA ASP A 663 -5.20 -6.66 -12.27
C ASP A 663 -3.67 -6.90 -12.40
N SER A 664 -2.99 -6.04 -13.18
CA SER A 664 -1.56 -6.21 -13.49
C SER A 664 -0.60 -5.94 -12.32
N VAL A 665 -1.05 -5.31 -11.23
CA VAL A 665 -0.18 -4.81 -10.15
C VAL A 665 -0.40 -5.58 -8.84
N SER A 666 -1.65 -5.88 -8.53
CA SER A 666 -2.12 -6.55 -7.31
C SER A 666 -2.08 -8.08 -7.45
N GLY A 667 -2.07 -8.57 -8.69
CA GLY A 667 -2.21 -9.99 -8.99
C GLY A 667 -3.64 -10.48 -8.76
N LEU A 668 -3.78 -11.77 -8.43
CA LEU A 668 -5.06 -12.44 -8.26
C LEU A 668 -5.56 -12.36 -6.81
N HIS A 669 -6.82 -11.97 -6.65
CA HIS A 669 -7.56 -11.99 -5.39
C HIS A 669 -8.74 -12.95 -5.51
N ILE A 670 -8.80 -13.94 -4.62
CA ILE A 670 -9.90 -14.91 -4.58
C ILE A 670 -10.80 -14.60 -3.39
N ILE A 671 -12.09 -14.42 -3.66
CA ILE A 671 -13.12 -14.11 -2.67
C ILE A 671 -14.12 -15.26 -2.66
N PRO A 672 -14.02 -16.19 -1.68
CA PRO A 672 -14.99 -17.26 -1.53
C PRO A 672 -16.30 -16.74 -0.92
N ASN A 673 -17.42 -17.44 -1.16
CA ASN A 673 -18.72 -17.18 -0.54
C ASN A 673 -19.27 -15.75 -0.73
N ILE A 674 -19.42 -15.30 -1.98
CA ILE A 674 -19.91 -13.94 -2.26
C ILE A 674 -21.42 -13.85 -2.06
N TYR A 675 -21.81 -13.09 -1.04
CA TYR A 675 -23.21 -12.69 -0.84
C TYR A 675 -23.39 -11.18 -1.00
N SER A 676 -22.54 -10.40 -0.33
CA SER A 676 -22.47 -8.94 -0.44
C SER A 676 -21.10 -8.49 0.04
N GLU A 677 -20.16 -8.38 -0.87
CA GLU A 677 -18.77 -8.03 -0.54
C GLU A 677 -18.31 -6.78 -1.27
N THR A 678 -17.41 -6.03 -0.64
CA THR A 678 -16.73 -4.90 -1.30
C THR A 678 -15.52 -5.44 -2.03
N ILE A 679 -15.60 -5.54 -3.36
CA ILE A 679 -14.48 -5.96 -4.20
C ILE A 679 -13.50 -4.79 -4.32
N VAL A 680 -12.27 -5.05 -3.89
CA VAL A 680 -11.16 -4.10 -3.93
C VAL A 680 -9.93 -4.82 -4.43
N VAL A 681 -9.15 -4.15 -5.26
CA VAL A 681 -7.82 -4.59 -5.67
C VAL A 681 -6.76 -3.64 -5.13
N ASP A 682 -5.50 -4.07 -5.14
CA ASP A 682 -4.38 -3.34 -4.58
C ASP A 682 -3.63 -2.45 -5.59
N SER A 683 -4.30 -2.04 -6.67
CA SER A 683 -3.71 -1.15 -7.67
C SER A 683 -3.77 0.31 -7.25
N SER A 684 -2.76 1.04 -7.71
CA SER A 684 -2.62 2.49 -7.56
C SER A 684 -2.60 3.13 -8.96
N PRO A 685 -3.73 3.13 -9.69
CA PRO A 685 -3.81 3.76 -11.00
C PRO A 685 -3.51 5.27 -10.90
N ALA A 686 -3.09 5.88 -12.01
CA ALA A 686 -2.71 7.29 -12.10
C ALA A 686 -1.47 7.75 -11.29
N PHE A 687 -0.62 6.82 -10.84
CA PHE A 687 0.77 7.14 -10.49
C PHE A 687 1.64 7.23 -11.75
N TRP A 688 2.75 7.98 -11.67
CA TRP A 688 3.61 8.31 -12.81
C TRP A 688 4.16 7.09 -13.57
N ASP A 689 4.45 5.99 -12.85
CA ASP A 689 4.99 4.74 -13.41
C ASP A 689 3.92 3.65 -13.58
N SER A 690 2.66 4.03 -13.85
CA SER A 690 1.59 3.06 -14.08
C SER A 690 1.65 2.50 -15.51
N PRO A 691 1.85 1.18 -15.70
CA PRO A 691 1.88 0.57 -17.03
C PRO A 691 0.50 0.60 -17.72
N GLU A 692 0.48 0.44 -19.04
CA GLU A 692 -0.77 0.31 -19.80
C GLU A 692 -1.58 -0.88 -19.26
N GLY A 693 -2.86 -0.64 -18.95
CA GLY A 693 -3.78 -1.67 -18.42
C GLY A 693 -4.02 -1.65 -16.91
N THR A 694 -3.32 -0.82 -16.11
CA THR A 694 -3.60 -0.67 -14.66
C THR A 694 -4.97 -0.08 -14.34
N ASP A 695 -5.61 0.54 -15.33
CA ASP A 695 -6.90 1.20 -15.18
C ASP A 695 -8.07 0.22 -15.30
N ARG A 696 -7.82 -1.06 -15.60
CA ARG A 696 -8.87 -2.06 -15.76
C ARG A 696 -8.75 -3.14 -14.69
N THR A 697 -9.89 -3.53 -14.16
CA THR A 697 -9.99 -4.69 -13.27
C THR A 697 -10.99 -5.65 -13.85
N THR A 698 -10.63 -6.93 -13.86
CA THR A 698 -11.50 -8.00 -14.32
C THR A 698 -11.92 -8.85 -13.14
N VAL A 699 -13.21 -9.15 -13.05
CA VAL A 699 -13.80 -9.97 -11.99
C VAL A 699 -14.57 -11.11 -12.63
N MET A 700 -14.04 -12.33 -12.50
CA MET A 700 -14.73 -13.54 -12.92
C MET A 700 -15.54 -14.10 -11.75
N ILE A 701 -16.83 -14.33 -11.97
CA ILE A 701 -17.75 -14.92 -10.99
C ILE A 701 -18.04 -16.35 -11.42
N LEU A 702 -17.87 -17.29 -10.50
CA LEU A 702 -18.30 -18.68 -10.62
C LEU A 702 -19.60 -18.84 -9.84
N ALA A 703 -20.74 -19.02 -10.54
CA ALA A 703 -22.07 -19.13 -9.95
C ALA A 703 -22.83 -20.34 -10.51
N ASP A 704 -23.67 -20.97 -9.70
CA ASP A 704 -24.34 -22.22 -10.06
C ASP A 704 -25.47 -22.00 -11.09
N PRO A 705 -25.37 -22.51 -12.33
CA PRO A 705 -26.38 -22.28 -13.37
C PRO A 705 -27.77 -22.86 -13.06
N HIS A 706 -27.89 -23.79 -12.10
CA HIS A 706 -29.20 -24.33 -11.67
C HIS A 706 -30.00 -23.33 -10.83
N CYS A 707 -29.40 -22.20 -10.47
CA CYS A 707 -29.97 -21.21 -9.60
C CYS A 707 -30.04 -19.86 -10.32
N SER A 708 -31.06 -19.08 -9.98
CA SER A 708 -31.17 -17.70 -10.45
C SER A 708 -30.62 -16.76 -9.39
N TYR A 709 -29.99 -15.68 -9.84
CA TYR A 709 -29.36 -14.71 -8.95
C TYR A 709 -29.76 -13.29 -9.33
N LYS A 710 -30.01 -12.47 -8.32
CA LYS A 710 -30.05 -11.03 -8.45
C LYS A 710 -28.66 -10.48 -8.10
N VAL A 711 -27.93 -10.06 -9.14
CA VAL A 711 -26.62 -9.43 -9.01
C VAL A 711 -26.82 -7.92 -8.92
N THR A 712 -26.24 -7.30 -7.90
CA THR A 712 -26.23 -5.84 -7.76
C THR A 712 -24.80 -5.35 -7.64
N ALA A 713 -24.44 -4.38 -8.46
CA ALA A 713 -23.15 -3.71 -8.44
C ALA A 713 -23.35 -2.23 -8.10
N ARG A 714 -22.70 -1.77 -7.03
CA ARG A 714 -22.74 -0.36 -6.61
C ARG A 714 -21.37 0.15 -6.19
N ALA A 715 -21.00 1.35 -6.62
CA ALA A 715 -19.77 1.99 -6.16
C ALA A 715 -19.83 2.30 -4.65
N SER A 716 -18.78 1.94 -3.93
CA SER A 716 -18.62 2.18 -2.50
C SER A 716 -17.87 3.49 -2.28
N LEU A 717 -18.60 4.59 -2.14
CA LEU A 717 -18.01 5.93 -1.99
C LEU A 717 -17.15 6.06 -0.72
N SER A 718 -17.51 5.40 0.38
CA SER A 718 -16.70 5.41 1.60
C SER A 718 -15.41 4.60 1.47
N ALA A 719 -15.44 3.47 0.77
CA ALA A 719 -14.23 2.71 0.45
C ALA A 719 -13.34 3.48 -0.53
N ALA A 720 -13.91 4.06 -1.58
CA ALA A 720 -13.21 4.92 -2.53
C ALA A 720 -12.55 6.11 -1.82
N ALA A 721 -13.28 6.82 -0.93
CA ALA A 721 -12.74 7.92 -0.15
C ALA A 721 -11.56 7.46 0.73
N SER A 722 -11.70 6.34 1.46
CA SER A 722 -10.59 5.82 2.29
C SER A 722 -9.35 5.48 1.46
N ARG A 723 -9.53 4.86 0.29
CA ARG A 723 -8.42 4.53 -0.62
C ARG A 723 -7.80 5.77 -1.23
N PHE A 724 -8.60 6.75 -1.61
CA PHE A 724 -8.13 8.03 -2.12
C PHE A 724 -7.19 8.73 -1.12
N PHE A 725 -7.54 8.77 0.16
CA PHE A 725 -6.66 9.33 1.19
C PHE A 725 -5.39 8.52 1.42
N LEU A 726 -5.49 7.19 1.42
CA LEU A 726 -4.32 6.31 1.57
C LEU A 726 -3.33 6.48 0.40
N LEU A 727 -3.82 6.70 -0.82
CA LEU A 727 -3.00 6.84 -2.02
C LEU A 727 -2.46 8.26 -2.20
N TYR A 728 -3.26 9.30 -1.98
CA TYR A 728 -2.94 10.67 -2.41
C TYR A 728 -2.73 11.68 -1.27
N SER A 729 -2.54 11.20 -0.03
CA SER A 729 -2.31 12.08 1.12
C SER A 729 -1.10 13.00 0.96
N SER A 730 -0.03 12.51 0.32
CA SER A 730 1.19 13.29 0.10
C SER A 730 0.97 14.42 -0.91
N GLU A 731 0.20 14.16 -1.96
CA GLU A 731 -0.19 15.10 -3.01
C GLU A 731 -1.15 16.15 -2.48
N ILE A 732 -2.13 15.76 -1.66
CA ILE A 732 -3.01 16.68 -0.94
C ILE A 732 -2.17 17.66 -0.09
N LEU A 733 -1.20 17.14 0.67
CA LEU A 733 -0.32 17.98 1.50
C LEU A 733 0.56 18.93 0.66
N GLY A 734 1.10 18.43 -0.46
CA GLY A 734 1.84 19.25 -1.43
C GLY A 734 0.98 20.38 -2.00
N PHE A 735 -0.28 20.10 -2.37
CA PHE A 735 -1.22 21.13 -2.81
C PHE A 735 -1.57 22.11 -1.70
N MET A 736 -1.72 21.68 -0.45
CA MET A 736 -1.98 22.59 0.68
C MET A 736 -0.86 23.65 0.81
N VAL A 737 0.41 23.23 0.69
CA VAL A 737 1.57 24.14 0.70
C VAL A 737 1.54 25.08 -0.51
N ALA A 738 1.27 24.55 -1.71
CA ALA A 738 1.17 25.37 -2.93
C ALA A 738 0.05 26.42 -2.84
N ILE A 739 -1.14 26.05 -2.34
CA ILE A 739 -2.28 26.95 -2.13
C ILE A 739 -1.89 28.09 -1.18
N MET A 740 -1.16 27.78 -0.10
CA MET A 740 -0.65 28.79 0.82
C MET A 740 0.34 29.75 0.16
N PHE A 741 1.26 29.26 -0.68
CA PHE A 741 2.17 30.12 -1.44
C PHE A 741 1.42 31.07 -2.37
N PHE A 742 0.41 30.58 -3.11
CA PHE A 742 -0.41 31.45 -3.96
C PHE A 742 -1.21 32.49 -3.16
N GLY A 743 -1.73 32.11 -1.99
CA GLY A 743 -2.42 33.03 -1.08
C GLY A 743 -1.48 34.14 -0.57
N LEU A 744 -0.28 33.77 -0.12
CA LEU A 744 0.73 34.70 0.35
C LEU A 744 1.26 35.62 -0.76
N MET A 745 1.43 35.10 -1.98
CA MET A 745 1.82 35.89 -3.15
C MET A 745 0.80 37.00 -3.46
N ARG A 746 -0.51 36.72 -3.30
CA ARG A 746 -1.54 37.76 -3.45
C ARG A 746 -1.49 38.79 -2.33
N GLN A 747 -1.25 38.35 -1.09
CA GLN A 747 -1.08 39.28 0.03
C GLN A 747 0.15 40.18 -0.16
N SER A 748 1.27 39.65 -0.64
CA SER A 748 2.49 40.43 -0.92
C SER A 748 2.29 41.39 -2.08
N SER A 749 1.62 40.96 -3.16
CA SER A 749 1.31 41.84 -4.29
C SER A 749 0.36 42.98 -3.88
N ALA A 750 -0.66 42.71 -3.07
CA ALA A 750 -1.55 43.75 -2.55
C ALA A 750 -0.80 44.75 -1.64
N TRP A 751 0.16 44.25 -0.84
CA TRP A 751 1.03 45.07 -0.01
C TRP A 751 1.95 45.98 -0.84
N GLU A 752 2.54 45.45 -1.92
CA GLU A 752 3.40 46.21 -2.83
C GLU A 752 2.63 47.31 -3.56
N CYS A 753 1.39 47.04 -3.96
CA CYS A 753 0.50 47.99 -4.60
C CYS A 753 -0.20 48.97 -3.63
N ASP A 754 0.25 49.06 -2.37
CA ASP A 754 -0.33 49.92 -1.31
C ASP A 754 -1.86 49.76 -1.13
N SER A 755 -2.39 48.59 -1.50
CA SER A 755 -3.81 48.25 -1.41
C SER A 755 -4.15 47.65 -0.04
N SER A 756 -5.44 47.52 0.31
CA SER A 756 -5.86 46.80 1.51
C SER A 756 -5.47 45.32 1.41
N VAL A 757 -4.74 44.81 2.39
CA VAL A 757 -4.27 43.43 2.38
C VAL A 757 -5.45 42.51 2.65
N PRO A 758 -5.84 41.62 1.72
CA PRO A 758 -6.93 40.70 1.97
C PRO A 758 -6.53 39.68 3.03
N SER A 759 -7.52 39.24 3.82
CA SER A 759 -7.34 38.06 4.66
C SER A 759 -6.90 36.86 3.83
N ILE A 760 -6.11 35.95 4.42
CA ILE A 760 -5.64 34.75 3.71
C ILE A 760 -6.80 33.90 3.17
N LEU A 761 -7.94 33.90 3.88
CA LEU A 761 -9.18 33.25 3.43
C LEU A 761 -9.73 33.90 2.15
N SER A 762 -9.79 35.22 2.08
CA SER A 762 -10.25 35.96 0.89
C SER A 762 -9.27 35.78 -0.28
N ALA A 763 -7.96 35.74 0.00
CA ALA A 763 -6.95 35.44 -1.01
C ALA A 763 -7.14 34.03 -1.61
N ILE A 764 -7.44 33.02 -0.80
CA ILE A 764 -7.73 31.65 -1.27
C ILE A 764 -9.09 31.56 -1.97
N GLU A 765 -10.12 32.23 -1.48
CA GLU A 765 -11.43 32.32 -2.13
C GLU A 765 -11.31 32.89 -3.55
N SER A 766 -10.45 33.90 -3.72
CA SER A 766 -10.16 34.48 -5.03
C SER A 766 -9.37 33.56 -5.97
N ASN A 767 -8.73 32.51 -5.45
CA ASN A 767 -8.13 31.41 -6.23
C ASN A 767 -9.20 30.41 -6.71
N LEU A 768 -10.35 30.30 -6.03
CA LEU A 768 -11.49 29.46 -6.40
C LEU A 768 -12.44 30.12 -7.41
N GLY A 769 -12.08 31.29 -7.95
CA GLY A 769 -12.88 32.00 -8.95
C GLY A 769 -12.98 31.26 -10.29
N LEU A 770 -14.17 30.79 -10.66
CA LEU A 770 -14.44 30.27 -12.01
C LEU A 770 -14.79 31.44 -12.97
N PRO A 771 -14.29 31.44 -14.23
CA PRO A 771 -13.42 30.44 -14.85
C PRO A 771 -11.91 30.73 -14.73
N LYS A 772 -11.48 32.00 -14.71
CA LYS A 772 -10.07 32.37 -15.00
C LYS A 772 -9.03 31.90 -13.95
N PRO A 773 -9.10 32.29 -12.65
CA PRO A 773 -8.06 31.90 -11.70
C PRO A 773 -8.08 30.40 -11.36
N PHE A 774 -9.25 29.78 -11.24
CA PHE A 774 -9.34 28.34 -10.95
C PHE A 774 -8.78 27.48 -12.09
N MET A 775 -9.15 27.77 -13.34
CA MET A 775 -8.65 27.01 -14.49
C MET A 775 -7.13 27.20 -14.65
N LEU A 776 -6.62 28.41 -14.45
CA LEU A 776 -5.19 28.67 -14.60
C LEU A 776 -4.38 27.99 -13.48
N LEU A 777 -4.82 28.08 -12.22
CA LEU A 777 -4.13 27.47 -11.07
C LEU A 777 -4.24 25.95 -11.05
N CYS A 778 -5.31 25.36 -11.57
CA CYS A 778 -5.46 23.93 -11.58
C CYS A 778 -4.87 23.28 -12.83
N PHE A 779 -5.06 23.85 -14.02
CA PHE A 779 -4.63 23.23 -15.27
C PHE A 779 -3.20 23.59 -15.68
N MET A 780 -2.69 24.81 -15.40
CA MET A 780 -1.32 25.16 -15.82
C MET A 780 -0.24 24.34 -15.11
N PRO A 781 -0.30 24.10 -13.79
CA PRO A 781 0.66 23.20 -13.14
C PRO A 781 0.56 21.78 -13.69
N THR A 782 -0.66 21.28 -13.96
CA THR A 782 -0.86 19.96 -14.57
C THR A 782 -0.33 19.90 -16.01
N LEU A 783 -0.50 20.96 -16.81
CA LEU A 783 0.00 21.05 -18.19
C LEU A 783 1.52 21.21 -18.24
N LEU A 784 2.10 22.04 -17.37
CA LEU A 784 3.56 22.18 -17.22
C LEU A 784 4.19 20.87 -16.73
N PHE A 785 3.54 20.21 -15.78
CA PHE A 785 3.94 18.88 -15.34
C PHE A 785 3.84 17.88 -16.49
N LEU A 786 2.76 17.87 -17.27
CA LEU A 786 2.61 17.01 -18.44
C LEU A 786 3.66 17.29 -19.53
N ALA A 787 4.01 18.56 -19.74
CA ALA A 787 5.04 18.98 -20.66
C ALA A 787 6.42 18.51 -20.19
N PHE A 788 6.75 18.69 -18.90
CA PHE A 788 7.97 18.16 -18.28
C PHE A 788 8.02 16.62 -18.39
N LEU A 789 6.89 15.94 -18.18
CA LEU A 789 6.76 14.48 -18.32
C LEU A 789 6.98 14.00 -19.75
N PHE A 790 6.51 14.74 -20.76
CA PHE A 790 6.75 14.40 -22.17
C PHE A 790 8.25 14.34 -22.51
N PHE A 791 9.07 15.13 -21.81
CA PHE A 791 10.52 15.15 -22.00
C PHE A 791 11.29 14.14 -21.15
N MET A 792 10.74 13.68 -20.01
CA MET A 792 11.49 12.89 -19.01
C MET A 792 11.03 11.43 -18.85
N ALA A 793 9.80 11.07 -19.22
CA ALA A 793 9.22 9.77 -18.91
C ALA A 793 9.15 8.82 -20.13
N GLN A 794 9.51 7.55 -19.92
CA GLN A 794 9.40 6.46 -20.92
C GLN A 794 7.98 5.91 -21.05
N GLN A 795 7.10 6.14 -20.07
CA GLN A 795 5.70 5.68 -20.05
C GLN A 795 4.76 6.85 -19.73
N LYS A 796 3.56 6.86 -20.34
CA LYS A 796 2.58 7.95 -20.21
C LYS A 796 1.38 7.47 -19.41
N PRO A 797 1.04 8.07 -18.24
CA PRO A 797 -0.16 7.70 -17.52
C PRO A 797 -1.43 8.09 -18.32
N PRO A 798 -2.57 7.44 -18.06
CA PRO A 798 -3.84 7.77 -18.70
C PRO A 798 -4.27 9.21 -18.31
N PHE A 799 -4.14 10.13 -19.27
CA PHE A 799 -4.29 11.57 -19.06
C PHE A 799 -5.60 11.97 -18.36
N GLY A 800 -6.73 11.35 -18.73
CA GLY A 800 -8.04 11.63 -18.15
C GLY A 800 -8.14 11.26 -16.66
N THR A 801 -7.67 10.07 -16.28
CA THR A 801 -7.66 9.59 -14.89
C THR A 801 -6.74 10.45 -14.03
N PHE A 802 -5.53 10.74 -14.53
CA PHE A 802 -4.57 11.59 -13.85
C PHE A 802 -5.11 13.01 -13.58
N LEU A 803 -5.71 13.64 -14.60
CA LEU A 803 -6.30 14.96 -14.46
C LEU A 803 -7.45 14.96 -13.43
N LEU A 804 -8.34 13.97 -13.48
CA LEU A 804 -9.46 13.86 -12.55
C LEU A 804 -9.00 13.68 -11.09
N VAL A 805 -8.05 12.78 -10.84
CA VAL A 805 -7.47 12.58 -9.50
C VAL A 805 -6.80 13.86 -8.99
N THR A 806 -6.00 14.51 -9.84
CA THR A 806 -5.32 15.77 -9.50
C THR A 806 -6.32 16.88 -9.13
N MET A 807 -7.40 17.01 -9.90
CA MET A 807 -8.48 17.96 -9.61
C MET A 807 -9.13 17.71 -8.25
N ILE A 808 -9.43 16.44 -7.92
CA ILE A 808 -10.01 16.08 -6.62
C ILE A 808 -9.02 16.39 -5.50
N CYS A 809 -7.74 16.07 -5.66
CA CYS A 809 -6.69 16.39 -4.67
C CYS A 809 -6.63 17.90 -4.41
N TYR A 810 -6.67 18.72 -5.45
CA TYR A 810 -6.66 20.18 -5.33
C TYR A 810 -7.90 20.72 -4.59
N ILE A 811 -9.10 20.21 -4.90
CA ILE A 811 -10.35 20.61 -4.21
C ILE A 811 -10.30 20.22 -2.72
N VAL A 812 -9.91 18.97 -2.44
CA VAL A 812 -9.78 18.46 -1.07
C VAL A 812 -8.76 19.27 -0.27
N ALA A 813 -7.59 19.55 -0.86
CA ALA A 813 -6.54 20.39 -0.28
C ALA A 813 -7.05 21.81 0.03
N ASN A 814 -7.80 22.45 -0.87
CA ASN A 814 -8.43 23.74 -0.59
C ASN A 814 -9.35 23.67 0.62
N GLY A 815 -10.21 22.64 0.71
CA GLY A 815 -11.09 22.46 1.86
C GLY A 815 -10.35 22.28 3.18
N PHE A 816 -9.27 21.50 3.22
CA PHE A 816 -8.45 21.36 4.43
C PHE A 816 -7.69 22.63 4.77
N THR A 817 -7.13 23.35 3.80
CA THR A 817 -6.46 24.63 4.04
C THR A 817 -7.45 25.66 4.60
N ILE A 818 -8.67 25.74 4.05
CA ILE A 818 -9.73 26.62 4.55
C ILE A 818 -10.14 26.21 5.98
N LEU A 819 -10.33 24.91 6.24
CA LEU A 819 -10.65 24.41 7.58
C LEU A 819 -9.55 24.77 8.59
N LEU A 820 -8.28 24.60 8.21
CA LEU A 820 -7.13 24.96 9.03
C LEU A 820 -7.07 26.47 9.33
N ILE A 821 -7.35 27.31 8.33
CA ILE A 821 -7.41 28.77 8.48
C ILE A 821 -8.56 29.17 9.41
N LEU A 822 -9.77 28.62 9.22
CA LEU A 822 -10.94 28.95 10.03
C LEU A 822 -10.78 28.49 11.48
N SER A 823 -10.30 27.26 11.70
CA SER A 823 -10.06 26.70 13.04
C SER A 823 -8.97 27.47 13.79
N SER A 824 -7.84 27.77 13.14
CA SER A 824 -6.78 28.59 13.75
C SER A 824 -7.23 30.02 14.03
N LYS A 825 -8.01 30.64 13.13
CA LYS A 825 -8.61 31.96 13.35
C LYS A 825 -9.56 31.91 14.55
N LEU A 826 -10.49 30.96 14.60
CA LEU A 826 -11.42 30.78 15.72
C LEU A 826 -10.67 30.61 17.05
N PHE A 827 -9.63 29.77 17.07
CA PHE A 827 -8.80 29.55 18.24
C PHE A 827 -8.13 30.86 18.71
N LEU A 828 -7.43 31.58 17.83
CA LEU A 828 -6.78 32.85 18.18
C LEU A 828 -7.77 33.91 18.67
N TYR A 829 -8.94 34.03 18.03
CA TYR A 829 -10.01 34.94 18.49
C TYR A 829 -10.53 34.55 19.87
N SER A 830 -10.76 33.26 20.13
CA SER A 830 -11.25 32.78 21.41
C SER A 830 -10.25 33.06 22.54
N VAL A 831 -8.96 32.79 22.29
CA VAL A 831 -7.87 33.06 23.22
C VAL A 831 -7.69 34.57 23.43
N ALA A 832 -7.79 35.39 22.39
CA ALA A 832 -7.69 36.85 22.50
C ALA A 832 -8.87 37.47 23.25
N ILE A 833 -10.10 37.01 23.00
CA ILE A 833 -11.29 37.44 23.74
C ILE A 833 -11.15 37.08 25.22
N LEU A 834 -10.76 35.84 25.53
CA LEU A 834 -10.53 35.39 26.90
C LEU A 834 -9.44 36.22 27.58
N HIS A 835 -8.33 36.48 26.89
CA HIS A 835 -7.23 37.30 27.42
C HIS A 835 -7.69 38.73 27.71
N VAL A 836 -8.38 39.40 26.78
CA VAL A 836 -8.89 40.76 26.98
C VAL A 836 -9.94 40.80 28.10
N PHE A 837 -10.80 39.79 28.19
CA PHE A 837 -11.81 39.68 29.24
C PHE A 837 -11.18 39.50 30.63
N ILE A 838 -10.23 38.57 30.77
CA ILE A 838 -9.48 38.36 32.02
C ILE A 838 -8.75 39.64 32.38
N LYS A 839 -8.01 40.24 31.45
CA LYS A 839 -7.28 41.49 31.68
C LYS A 839 -8.19 42.60 32.18
N ARG A 840 -9.37 42.77 31.58
CA ARG A 840 -10.34 43.79 31.99
C ARG A 840 -10.97 43.50 33.35
N ARG A 841 -11.35 42.25 33.63
CA ARG A 841 -11.92 41.83 34.92
C ARG A 841 -10.90 41.96 36.04
N TRP A 842 -9.64 41.64 35.74
CA TRP A 842 -8.51 41.79 36.64
C TRP A 842 -8.18 43.25 36.92
N GLN A 843 -8.22 44.12 35.90
CA GLN A 843 -8.11 45.57 36.06
C GLN A 843 -9.26 46.14 36.92
N SER A 844 -10.49 45.70 36.70
CA SER A 844 -11.64 46.09 37.52
C SER A 844 -11.54 45.63 38.97
N TRP A 845 -10.98 44.44 39.24
CA TRP A 845 -10.69 43.98 40.61
C TRP A 845 -9.53 44.75 41.25
N GLY A 846 -8.51 45.12 40.46
CA GLY A 846 -7.45 46.02 40.90
C GLY A 846 -7.97 47.40 41.30
N ASP A 847 -8.87 47.99 40.51
CA ASP A 847 -9.47 49.29 40.80
C ASP A 847 -10.40 49.26 42.03
N GLY A 848 -11.06 48.11 42.28
CA GLY A 848 -11.92 47.88 43.46
C GLY A 848 -11.19 47.45 44.74
N ALA A 849 -9.89 47.13 44.67
CA ALA A 849 -9.13 46.67 45.84
C ALA A 849 -8.65 47.85 46.71
N GLN A 850 -9.13 47.93 47.97
CA GLN A 850 -8.74 49.00 48.91
C GLN A 850 -7.27 48.89 49.39
N SER A 851 -6.67 47.69 49.34
CA SER A 851 -5.28 47.48 49.75
C SER A 851 -4.29 47.83 48.62
N ALA A 852 -3.31 48.70 48.92
CA ALA A 852 -2.23 49.06 48.01
C ALA A 852 -1.34 47.86 47.61
N PHE A 853 -1.22 46.85 48.49
CA PHE A 853 -0.49 45.60 48.21
C PHE A 853 -1.24 44.75 47.17
N LEU A 854 -2.56 44.57 47.35
CA LEU A 854 -3.40 43.88 46.37
C LEU A 854 -3.42 44.64 45.04
N ARG A 855 -3.48 45.98 45.06
CA ARG A 855 -3.39 46.82 43.87
C ARG A 855 -2.07 46.64 43.12
N ARG A 856 -0.92 46.59 43.84
CA ARG A 856 0.40 46.29 43.27
C ARG A 856 0.50 44.86 42.73
N PHE A 857 -0.02 43.88 43.45
CA PHE A 857 -0.05 42.47 43.03
C PHE A 857 -0.90 42.30 41.76
N PHE A 858 -2.09 42.89 41.71
CA PHE A 858 -2.95 42.88 40.53
C PHE A 858 -2.33 43.59 39.31
N THR A 859 -1.52 44.64 39.54
CA THR A 859 -0.76 45.33 38.49
C THR A 859 0.45 44.51 38.00
N PHE A 860 1.07 43.72 38.88
CA PHE A 860 2.25 42.89 38.59
C PHE A 860 1.90 41.58 37.87
N SER A 861 0.82 40.90 38.27
CA SER A 861 0.49 39.53 37.80
C SER A 861 0.10 39.40 36.32
N PHE A 862 -0.20 40.49 35.61
CA PHE A 862 -0.43 40.48 34.15
C PHE A 862 0.56 41.32 33.34
N SER A 863 1.60 41.85 33.99
CA SER A 863 2.79 42.33 33.31
C SER A 863 3.62 41.13 32.86
N LEU A 864 3.17 40.44 31.81
CA LEU A 864 4.04 39.74 30.84
C LEU A 864 4.88 40.76 30.04
N GLN A 865 5.25 41.86 30.69
CA GLN A 865 6.14 42.92 30.26
C GLN A 865 7.59 42.63 30.69
N SER A 866 7.86 41.43 31.23
CA SER A 866 9.19 40.92 31.57
C SER A 866 10.05 40.54 30.35
N LEU A 867 9.51 40.65 29.12
CA LEU A 867 10.30 40.62 27.87
C LEU A 867 10.42 42.02 27.22
N LYS A 868 10.45 43.10 28.02
CA LYS A 868 10.94 44.43 27.57
C LYS A 868 12.46 44.46 27.31
N MET A 869 13.18 43.36 27.55
CA MET A 869 14.60 43.16 27.23
C MET A 869 14.82 42.75 25.76
N LEU A 870 14.01 43.24 24.82
CA LEU A 870 14.23 43.03 23.39
C LEU A 870 13.71 44.23 22.58
N LYS A 871 14.02 45.43 23.07
CA LYS A 871 13.52 46.70 22.52
C LYS A 871 14.17 47.09 21.18
N ASN A 872 15.20 46.35 20.73
CA ASN A 872 15.79 46.48 19.40
C ASN A 872 15.52 45.21 18.58
N ASN A 873 14.60 45.33 17.62
CA ASN A 873 14.33 44.37 16.53
C ASN A 873 14.10 42.90 16.96
N PRO A 874 12.96 42.57 17.58
CA PRO A 874 12.64 41.19 17.98
C PRO A 874 12.64 40.19 16.80
N ASN A 875 12.28 40.64 15.60
CA ASN A 875 12.35 39.83 14.39
C ASN A 875 13.79 39.43 14.02
N ILE A 876 14.78 40.30 14.26
CA ILE A 876 16.20 40.00 13.96
C ILE A 876 16.73 38.95 14.95
N ILE A 877 16.32 39.01 16.21
CA ILE A 877 16.78 38.07 17.22
C ILE A 877 16.15 36.69 17.03
N VAL A 878 14.85 36.65 16.69
CA VAL A 878 14.19 35.41 16.25
C VAL A 878 14.87 34.86 14.99
N ALA A 879 15.21 35.70 14.00
CA ALA A 879 15.94 35.27 12.81
C ALA A 879 17.34 34.72 13.14
N LEU A 880 18.11 35.41 13.99
CA LEU A 880 19.45 35.00 14.41
C LEU A 880 19.44 33.73 15.27
N ALA A 881 18.36 33.45 16.02
CA ALA A 881 18.19 32.22 16.78
C ALA A 881 17.70 31.05 15.91
N THR A 882 16.85 31.32 14.93
CA THR A 882 16.25 30.28 14.06
C THR A 882 17.23 29.75 13.03
N LEU A 883 18.06 30.61 12.44
CA LEU A 883 19.13 30.21 11.51
C LEU A 883 20.01 29.07 12.02
N PRO A 884 20.66 29.17 13.20
CA PRO A 884 21.47 28.08 13.73
C PRO A 884 20.62 26.86 14.14
N LEU A 885 19.39 27.04 14.62
CA LEU A 885 18.53 25.89 14.96
C LEU A 885 18.12 25.08 13.72
N VAL A 886 17.77 25.74 12.63
CA VAL A 886 17.44 25.06 11.35
C VAL A 886 18.68 24.42 10.74
N CYS A 887 19.83 25.10 10.77
CA CYS A 887 21.04 24.65 10.08
C CYS A 887 21.92 23.68 10.88
N LEU A 888 21.88 23.72 12.22
CA LEU A 888 22.84 22.99 13.07
C LEU A 888 22.17 22.02 14.05
N VAL A 889 20.86 22.13 14.27
CA VAL A 889 20.13 21.25 15.20
C VAL A 889 19.11 20.41 14.46
N HIS A 890 17.97 20.98 14.07
CA HIS A 890 16.95 20.31 13.27
C HIS A 890 15.96 21.34 12.69
N PRO A 891 15.57 21.23 11.40
CA PRO A 891 14.63 22.15 10.76
C PRO A 891 13.31 22.35 11.52
N ALA A 892 12.73 21.26 12.04
CA ALA A 892 11.48 21.31 12.82
C ALA A 892 11.56 22.19 14.07
N ILE A 893 12.71 22.22 14.77
CA ILE A 893 12.88 23.02 16.00
C ILE A 893 12.95 24.51 15.65
N GLY A 894 13.71 24.86 14.61
CA GLY A 894 13.78 26.24 14.13
C GLY A 894 12.43 26.74 13.59
N LEU A 895 11.71 25.89 12.84
CA LEU A 895 10.36 26.20 12.36
C LEU A 895 9.35 26.33 13.50
N ALA A 896 9.45 25.50 14.55
CA ALA A 896 8.60 25.62 15.74
C ALA A 896 8.81 26.95 16.47
N LEU A 897 10.05 27.46 16.53
CA LEU A 897 10.35 28.77 17.11
C LEU A 897 9.76 29.91 16.27
N LEU A 898 9.81 29.82 14.94
CA LEU A 898 9.14 30.76 14.03
C LEU A 898 7.62 30.71 14.20
N LEU A 899 7.04 29.51 14.29
CA LEU A 899 5.61 29.31 14.52
C LEU A 899 5.15 29.96 15.83
N LEU A 900 5.89 29.75 16.93
CA LEU A 900 5.60 30.38 18.22
C LEU A 900 5.68 31.90 18.15
N SER A 901 6.72 32.44 17.49
CA SER A 901 6.88 33.88 17.28
C SER A 901 5.70 34.48 16.51
N HIS A 902 5.33 33.88 15.37
CA HIS A 902 4.20 34.36 14.55
C HIS A 902 2.87 34.24 15.28
N THR A 903 2.65 33.16 16.04
CA THR A 903 1.47 32.97 16.89
C THR A 903 1.36 34.08 17.95
N PHE A 904 2.47 34.39 18.62
CA PHE A 904 2.51 35.46 19.61
C PHE A 904 2.20 36.84 19.02
N HIS A 905 2.80 37.17 17.87
CA HIS A 905 2.55 38.43 17.18
C HIS A 905 1.10 38.55 16.70
N ALA A 906 0.54 37.48 16.10
CA ALA A 906 -0.85 37.45 15.68
C ALA A 906 -1.79 37.66 16.88
N HIS A 907 -1.56 36.95 17.99
CA HIS A 907 -2.33 37.12 19.23
C HIS A 907 -2.25 38.54 19.79
N SER A 908 -1.05 39.14 19.82
CA SER A 908 -0.85 40.51 20.30
C SER A 908 -1.61 41.54 19.47
N ASN A 909 -1.54 41.46 18.13
CA ASN A 909 -2.26 42.36 17.23
C ASN A 909 -3.77 42.24 17.43
N LEU A 910 -4.27 41.01 17.60
CA LEU A 910 -5.68 40.74 17.83
C LEU A 910 -6.17 41.24 19.19
N CYS A 911 -5.35 41.10 20.24
CA CYS A 911 -5.64 41.67 21.56
C CYS A 911 -5.70 43.21 21.51
N SER A 912 -4.81 43.85 20.75
CA SER A 912 -4.82 45.31 20.54
C SER A 912 -6.06 45.76 19.78
N PHE A 913 -6.43 45.05 18.71
CA PHE A 913 -7.68 45.29 17.96
C PHE A 913 -8.92 45.16 18.86
N LEU A 914 -9.08 44.03 19.57
CA LEU A 914 -10.21 43.80 20.47
C LEU A 914 -10.27 44.82 21.61
N SER A 915 -9.13 45.17 22.20
CA SER A 915 -9.06 46.18 23.26
C SER A 915 -9.51 47.56 22.75
N ALA A 916 -9.09 47.95 21.55
CA ALA A 916 -9.51 49.20 20.91
C ALA A 916 -11.00 49.18 20.53
N SER A 917 -11.49 48.06 19.99
CA SER A 917 -12.91 47.88 19.64
C SER A 917 -13.81 47.87 20.87
N PHE A 918 -13.42 47.23 21.97
CA PHE A 918 -14.20 47.25 23.20
C PHE A 918 -14.23 48.65 23.82
N ARG A 919 -13.12 49.40 23.77
CA ARG A 919 -13.07 50.80 24.21
C ARG A 919 -14.02 51.67 23.41
N SER A 920 -14.02 51.55 22.07
CA SER A 920 -14.94 52.31 21.22
C SER A 920 -16.41 51.97 21.50
N ILE A 921 -16.74 50.69 21.75
CA ILE A 921 -18.10 50.28 22.15
C ILE A 921 -18.53 50.88 23.48
N THR A 922 -17.67 50.90 24.52
CA THR A 922 -17.98 51.59 25.78
C THR A 922 -18.17 53.09 25.57
N GLN A 923 -17.29 53.73 24.81
CA GLN A 923 -17.36 55.16 24.53
C GLN A 923 -18.62 55.53 23.73
N LYS A 924 -19.06 54.67 22.80
CA LYS A 924 -20.34 54.80 22.08
C LYS A 924 -21.52 54.57 23.02
N LYS A 925 -21.46 53.59 23.93
CA LYS A 925 -22.51 53.32 24.92
C LYS A 925 -22.67 54.44 25.95
N ASP A 926 -21.58 55.10 26.31
CA ASP A 926 -21.57 56.31 27.15
C ASP A 926 -22.12 57.53 26.38
N PHE A 927 -21.89 57.61 25.06
CA PHE A 927 -22.49 58.63 24.18
C PHE A 927 -23.99 58.42 23.96
N TYR A 928 -24.46 57.17 23.80
CA TYR A 928 -25.89 56.82 23.65
C TYR A 928 -26.67 56.91 24.96
N LYS A 929 -26.01 56.97 26.12
CA LYS A 929 -26.66 57.31 27.39
C LYS A 929 -27.04 58.81 27.48
N SER A 930 -26.64 59.63 26.50
CA SER A 930 -26.95 61.06 26.40
C SER A 930 -27.99 61.41 25.30
N LYS A 931 -28.51 60.46 24.51
CA LYS A 931 -29.61 60.73 23.57
C LYS A 931 -30.49 59.51 23.36
N SER A 932 -31.78 59.70 23.65
CA SER A 932 -32.88 58.79 23.31
C SER A 932 -32.99 58.58 21.80
N ASP A 933 -33.46 57.38 21.45
CA ASP A 933 -34.06 56.90 20.19
C ASP A 933 -33.14 56.32 19.09
N GLY A 934 -33.53 55.14 18.61
CA GLY A 934 -33.18 54.61 17.29
C GLY A 934 -32.40 53.28 17.26
N LEU A 935 -33.13 52.17 17.27
CA LEU A 935 -32.63 50.81 17.05
C LEU A 935 -32.37 50.55 15.56
N GLN A 936 -31.16 50.82 15.03
CA GLN A 936 -30.61 50.11 13.86
C GLN A 936 -29.17 50.52 13.52
N GLN A 937 -28.24 49.55 13.54
CA GLN A 937 -27.05 49.38 12.67
C GLN A 937 -25.93 48.64 13.41
N LEU A 938 -25.93 47.31 13.26
CA LEU A 938 -24.85 46.41 13.64
C LEU A 938 -24.41 45.62 12.41
N LEU A 939 -23.92 46.32 11.38
CA LEU A 939 -23.15 45.79 10.25
C LEU A 939 -22.43 46.99 9.60
N PRO A 940 -21.09 47.03 9.50
CA PRO A 940 -20.41 48.02 8.66
C PRO A 940 -20.52 47.57 7.21
N LEU A 941 -21.33 48.29 6.44
CA LEU A 941 -21.28 48.34 4.98
C LEU A 941 -20.97 49.80 4.63
N ASP A 942 -19.76 50.06 4.13
CA ASP A 942 -19.45 51.06 3.09
C ASP A 942 -17.93 51.23 2.95
N ASP A 943 -17.40 50.83 1.80
CA ASP A 943 -16.04 51.12 1.33
C ASP A 943 -16.07 52.45 0.55
N SER A 944 -15.35 53.47 1.03
CA SER A 944 -15.01 54.67 0.26
C SER A 944 -13.48 54.79 0.15
N PRO A 945 -12.88 55.08 -1.02
CA PRO A 945 -11.47 54.75 -1.29
C PRO A 945 -10.43 55.76 -0.77
N THR A 946 -10.80 56.77 0.03
CA THR A 946 -9.89 57.88 0.35
C THR A 946 -9.87 58.32 1.82
N ALA A 947 -10.29 57.47 2.77
CA ALA A 947 -10.13 57.74 4.20
C ALA A 947 -8.77 57.22 4.73
N PRO A 948 -8.08 57.96 5.64
CA PRO A 948 -6.88 57.45 6.29
C PRO A 948 -7.23 56.21 7.12
N LYS A 949 -6.55 55.08 6.87
CA LYS A 949 -6.79 53.79 7.54
C LYS A 949 -6.82 53.95 9.05
N SER A 950 -7.87 53.46 9.71
CA SER A 950 -7.98 53.58 11.17
C SER A 950 -6.92 52.70 11.85
N PHE A 951 -6.55 53.06 13.10
CA PHE A 951 -5.63 52.23 13.91
C PHE A 951 -6.15 50.79 14.06
N THR A 952 -7.47 50.61 14.18
CA THR A 952 -8.13 49.30 14.25
C THR A 952 -7.97 48.50 12.94
N ASP A 953 -8.12 49.14 11.79
CA ASP A 953 -7.96 48.46 10.49
C ASP A 953 -6.52 48.04 10.26
N SER A 954 -5.56 48.88 10.68
CA SER A 954 -4.13 48.59 10.58
C SER A 954 -3.71 47.38 11.43
N GLN A 955 -4.28 47.23 12.64
CA GLN A 955 -4.01 46.07 13.50
C GLN A 955 -4.62 44.78 12.95
N LEU A 956 -5.79 44.87 12.31
CA LEU A 956 -6.45 43.73 11.67
C LEU A 956 -5.71 43.29 10.39
N GLU A 957 -5.25 44.22 9.56
CA GLU A 957 -4.40 43.93 8.38
C GLU A 957 -3.09 43.23 8.80
N LEU A 958 -2.45 43.70 9.88
CA LEU A 958 -1.23 43.07 10.42
C LEU A 958 -1.50 41.66 10.99
N PHE A 959 -2.67 41.44 11.59
CA PHE A 959 -3.10 40.10 12.00
C PHE A 959 -3.25 39.17 10.78
N ASP A 960 -3.97 39.61 9.75
CA ASP A 960 -4.26 38.80 8.57
C ASP A 960 -3.00 38.41 7.77
N CYS A 961 -2.00 39.29 7.71
CA CYS A 961 -0.69 38.99 7.13
C CYS A 961 0.10 37.95 7.96
N ARG A 962 0.14 38.13 9.29
CA ARG A 962 0.87 37.22 10.19
C ARG A 962 0.20 35.85 10.30
N HIS A 963 -1.12 35.80 10.21
CA HIS A 963 -1.90 34.57 10.22
C HIS A 963 -1.57 33.67 9.02
N GLY A 964 -1.47 34.23 7.80
CA GLY A 964 -1.07 33.46 6.62
C GLY A 964 0.31 32.82 6.76
N ILE A 965 1.30 33.59 7.25
CA ILE A 965 2.66 33.09 7.49
C ILE A 965 2.69 32.04 8.61
N MET A 966 1.90 32.22 9.66
CA MET A 966 1.76 31.24 10.75
C MET A 966 1.25 29.90 10.23
N ILE A 967 0.24 29.89 9.35
CA ILE A 967 -0.31 28.66 8.76
C ILE A 967 0.72 27.95 7.88
N LEU A 968 1.51 28.68 7.10
CA LEU A 968 2.61 28.10 6.34
C LEU A 968 3.62 27.40 7.26
N HIS A 969 4.09 28.07 8.32
CA HIS A 969 5.04 27.48 9.25
C HIS A 969 4.45 26.29 10.02
N LEU A 970 3.14 26.31 10.32
CA LEU A 970 2.45 25.18 10.93
C LEU A 970 2.49 23.96 10.01
N LEU A 971 2.10 24.13 8.74
CA LEU A 971 2.13 23.06 7.74
C LEU A 971 3.55 22.50 7.55
N THR A 972 4.55 23.36 7.40
CA THR A 972 5.94 22.92 7.24
C THR A 972 6.48 22.24 8.50
N THR A 973 6.13 22.74 9.70
CA THR A 973 6.56 22.09 10.95
C THR A 973 5.98 20.69 11.05
N LEU A 974 4.68 20.50 10.75
CA LEU A 974 4.01 19.20 10.76
C LEU A 974 4.66 18.19 9.79
N MET A 975 5.13 18.65 8.64
CA MET A 975 5.86 17.79 7.67
C MET A 975 7.18 17.23 8.23
N PHE A 976 7.89 18.00 9.06
CA PHE A 976 9.19 17.59 9.63
C PHE A 976 9.07 16.92 11.01
N VAL A 977 7.87 16.80 11.60
CA VAL A 977 7.68 16.12 12.89
C VAL A 977 8.21 14.68 12.88
N PRO A 978 7.92 13.83 11.88
CA PRO A 978 8.41 12.45 11.91
C PRO A 978 9.95 12.38 11.89
N SER A 979 10.60 13.21 11.08
CA SER A 979 12.06 13.33 11.04
C SER A 979 12.65 13.82 12.38
N LEU A 980 11.99 14.76 13.06
CA LEU A 980 12.40 15.19 14.40
C LEU A 980 12.33 14.06 15.44
N VAL A 981 11.29 13.22 15.36
CA VAL A 981 11.14 12.08 16.26
C VAL A 981 12.27 11.07 16.05
N ALA A 982 12.60 10.75 14.80
CA ALA A 982 13.72 9.86 14.49
C ALA A 982 15.06 10.45 14.97
N TRP A 983 15.31 11.74 14.70
CA TRP A 983 16.52 12.43 15.14
C TRP A 983 16.69 12.46 16.67
N LEU A 984 15.59 12.63 17.42
CA LEU A 984 15.63 12.59 18.89
C LEU A 984 15.99 11.20 19.42
N GLN A 985 15.57 10.12 18.74
CA GLN A 985 15.93 8.75 19.14
C GLN A 985 17.44 8.54 19.03
N ASP A 986 18.06 8.97 17.93
CA ASP A 986 19.51 8.90 17.74
C ASP A 986 20.29 9.68 18.80
N TRP A 987 19.78 10.85 19.22
CA TRP A 987 20.43 11.69 20.24
C TRP A 987 20.58 10.99 21.59
N TYR A 988 19.63 10.14 21.98
CA TYR A 988 19.70 9.38 23.23
C TYR A 988 20.68 8.19 23.14
N GLY A 989 21.17 7.82 21.94
CA GLY A 989 21.91 6.58 21.69
C GLY A 989 23.42 6.65 21.41
N ALA A 990 24.06 7.82 21.25
CA ALA A 990 25.49 7.87 20.87
C ALA A 990 26.33 9.03 21.48
N GLU A 991 27.60 8.72 21.82
CA GLU A 991 28.66 9.71 22.13
C GLU A 991 29.12 10.48 20.88
N PHE A 992 29.23 11.81 21.01
CA PHE A 992 29.42 12.77 19.92
C PHE A 992 30.85 12.82 19.32
N SER A 993 31.01 12.64 18.00
CA SER A 993 32.25 12.97 17.26
C SER A 993 32.07 14.15 16.29
N LEU A 994 33.02 15.11 16.34
CA LEU A 994 33.00 16.42 15.65
C LEU A 994 32.85 16.35 14.11
N VAL A 995 33.22 15.23 13.48
CA VAL A 995 33.10 15.01 12.03
C VAL A 995 31.62 15.01 11.57
N HIS A 996 30.68 14.68 12.48
CA HIS A 996 29.23 14.74 12.27
C HIS A 996 28.72 16.13 11.86
N ARG A 997 29.40 17.21 12.25
CA ARG A 997 28.95 18.59 11.98
C ARG A 997 29.17 19.02 10.54
N PHE A 998 30.21 18.53 9.87
CA PHE A 998 30.59 19.02 8.53
C PHE A 998 29.70 18.46 7.40
N CYS A 999 29.23 17.22 7.51
CA CYS A 999 28.30 16.64 6.52
C CYS A 999 26.88 17.24 6.63
N TYR A 1000 26.41 17.54 7.85
CA TYR A 1000 25.12 18.21 8.07
C TYR A 1000 25.11 19.63 7.47
N LEU A 1001 26.22 20.36 7.57
CA LEU A 1001 26.40 21.69 6.97
C LEU A 1001 26.31 21.69 5.43
N ARG A 1002 26.84 20.65 4.76
CA ARG A 1002 26.73 20.53 3.29
C ARG A 1002 25.30 20.22 2.85
N TRP A 1003 24.57 19.45 3.66
CA TRP A 1003 23.18 19.06 3.42
C TRP A 1003 22.19 20.21 3.64
N CYS A 1004 22.36 21.00 4.71
CA CYS A 1004 21.61 22.23 4.95
C CYS A 1004 21.84 23.27 3.84
N TYR A 1005 23.05 23.35 3.26
CA TYR A 1005 23.34 24.28 2.16
C TYR A 1005 22.57 23.93 0.87
N THR A 1006 22.38 22.65 0.58
CA THR A 1006 21.56 22.17 -0.55
C THR A 1006 20.05 22.29 -0.31
N ALA A 1007 19.57 22.06 0.92
CA ALA A 1007 18.16 22.29 1.26
C ALA A 1007 17.81 23.79 1.20
N TRP A 1008 18.76 24.66 1.57
CA TRP A 1008 18.60 26.12 1.56
C TRP A 1008 18.65 26.73 0.15
N THR A 1009 19.32 26.08 -0.81
CA THR A 1009 19.34 26.53 -2.22
C THR A 1009 18.06 26.16 -2.98
N ILE A 1010 17.33 25.12 -2.53
CA ILE A 1010 16.04 24.71 -3.12
C ILE A 1010 14.85 25.44 -2.46
N TRP A 1011 15.00 25.89 -1.20
CA TRP A 1011 13.98 26.67 -0.47
C TRP A 1011 14.40 28.15 -0.34
N ILE A 1012 14.30 28.90 -1.43
CA ILE A 1012 14.39 30.37 -1.39
C ILE A 1012 12.97 30.95 -1.23
N PRO A 1013 12.60 31.35 0.00
CA PRO A 1013 11.82 32.57 0.20
C PRO A 1013 12.57 33.57 1.08
N THR A 1014 13.84 33.34 1.43
CA THR A 1014 14.65 34.29 2.22
C THR A 1014 14.92 35.58 1.46
N LYS A 1015 14.98 35.59 0.12
CA LYS A 1015 15.01 36.85 -0.64
C LYS A 1015 13.74 37.67 -0.44
N CYS A 1016 12.55 37.06 -0.55
CA CYS A 1016 11.29 37.76 -0.33
C CYS A 1016 11.08 38.17 1.14
N GLN A 1017 11.45 37.32 2.11
CA GLN A 1017 11.30 37.65 3.53
C GLN A 1017 12.29 38.73 3.99
N LEU A 1018 13.53 38.71 3.49
CA LEU A 1018 14.52 39.75 3.74
C LEU A 1018 14.15 41.04 2.99
N LEU A 1019 13.68 40.98 1.73
CA LEU A 1019 13.16 42.14 0.99
C LEU A 1019 11.92 42.73 1.65
N TYR A 1020 11.00 41.90 2.15
CA TYR A 1020 9.77 42.34 2.82
C TYR A 1020 10.08 42.98 4.19
N ILE A 1021 11.02 42.41 4.96
CA ILE A 1021 11.47 42.99 6.23
C ILE A 1021 12.30 44.26 5.98
N LEU A 1022 13.17 44.28 4.98
CA LEU A 1022 13.98 45.44 4.60
C LEU A 1022 13.12 46.57 4.01
N GLN A 1023 12.13 46.28 3.17
CA GLN A 1023 11.19 47.28 2.63
C GLN A 1023 10.26 47.81 3.71
N ALA A 1024 9.73 46.97 4.61
CA ALA A 1024 8.90 47.44 5.71
C ALA A 1024 9.68 48.35 6.67
N THR A 1025 10.93 47.99 6.99
CA THR A 1025 11.80 48.80 7.85
C THR A 1025 12.35 50.06 7.14
N TRP A 1026 12.57 50.02 5.82
CA TRP A 1026 12.93 51.20 5.03
C TRP A 1026 11.76 52.17 4.85
N LYS A 1027 10.54 51.69 4.63
CA LYS A 1027 9.34 52.55 4.44
C LYS A 1027 8.93 53.22 5.76
N GLU A 1028 9.18 52.59 6.91
CA GLU A 1028 9.03 53.21 8.24
C GLU A 1028 10.14 54.24 8.55
N ARG A 1029 11.40 54.01 8.13
CA ARG A 1029 12.50 54.99 8.31
C ARG A 1029 12.47 56.16 7.33
N ALA A 1030 12.03 55.94 6.09
CA ALA A 1030 11.95 56.99 5.07
C ALA A 1030 10.90 58.08 5.42
N ARG A 1031 9.88 57.75 6.22
CA ARG A 1031 8.94 58.74 6.79
C ARG A 1031 9.52 59.57 7.94
N SER A 1032 10.65 59.16 8.51
CA SER A 1032 11.29 59.85 9.64
C SER A 1032 12.54 60.65 9.24
N TRP A 1033 12.97 60.60 7.98
CA TRP A 1033 14.22 61.20 7.49
C TRP A 1033 14.00 62.19 6.34
N SER A 1034 12.92 62.98 6.39
CA SER A 1034 12.69 64.08 5.43
C SER A 1034 13.50 65.34 5.71
N GLU A 1035 14.40 65.34 6.70
CA GLU A 1035 15.26 66.49 7.02
C GLU A 1035 16.67 66.04 7.39
N LEU A 1036 17.56 65.85 6.41
CA LEU A 1036 19.03 65.98 6.53
C LEU A 1036 19.72 65.67 5.17
N PRO A 1037 20.68 66.48 4.70
CA PRO A 1037 21.42 66.20 3.47
C PRO A 1037 22.51 65.15 3.73
N LEU A 1038 22.56 64.09 2.94
CA LEU A 1038 23.61 63.06 2.98
C LEU A 1038 24.80 63.45 2.07
N PRO A 1039 26.06 63.26 2.50
CA PRO A 1039 27.25 63.63 1.72
C PRO A 1039 27.58 62.64 0.58
N PRO A 1040 28.36 63.05 -0.45
CA PRO A 1040 28.44 62.39 -1.76
C PRO A 1040 29.16 61.01 -1.82
N GLY A 1041 29.53 60.42 -0.68
CA GLY A 1041 30.30 59.16 -0.64
C GLY A 1041 29.46 57.87 -0.53
N TRP A 1042 28.18 57.97 -0.18
CA TRP A 1042 27.35 56.80 0.15
C TRP A 1042 26.78 56.04 -1.07
N LEU A 1043 26.64 56.71 -2.21
CA LEU A 1043 26.18 56.08 -3.46
C LEU A 1043 27.21 55.09 -4.05
N LEU A 1044 28.51 55.32 -3.80
CA LEU A 1044 29.57 54.43 -4.30
C LEU A 1044 29.65 53.10 -3.53
N PHE A 1045 29.19 53.06 -2.28
CA PHE A 1045 29.21 51.87 -1.43
C PHE A 1045 28.04 50.91 -1.77
N LEU A 1046 26.88 51.45 -2.16
CA LEU A 1046 25.71 50.65 -2.57
C LEU A 1046 25.91 50.00 -3.96
N HIS A 1047 26.64 50.65 -4.86
CA HIS A 1047 26.91 50.13 -6.21
C HIS A 1047 27.89 48.95 -6.24
N LYS A 1048 28.68 48.72 -5.17
CA LYS A 1048 29.57 47.55 -5.04
C LYS A 1048 28.90 46.33 -4.40
N LEU A 1049 27.76 46.51 -3.72
CA LEU A 1049 27.07 45.45 -2.98
C LEU A 1049 25.96 44.76 -3.80
N TYR A 1050 25.43 45.43 -4.81
CA TYR A 1050 24.39 44.91 -5.70
C TYR A 1050 24.89 44.88 -7.14
N GLY A 1051 25.62 43.82 -7.49
CA GLY A 1051 25.94 43.53 -8.89
C GLY A 1051 24.68 43.14 -9.66
N PHE A 1052 23.96 44.13 -10.20
CA PHE A 1052 22.97 43.91 -11.24
C PHE A 1052 23.70 43.83 -12.59
N GLY A 1053 23.96 42.61 -13.04
CA GLY A 1053 24.12 42.32 -14.47
C GLY A 1053 22.73 42.21 -15.07
N ALA A 1054 22.44 43.02 -16.09
CA ALA A 1054 21.19 42.99 -16.84
C ALA A 1054 21.02 41.66 -17.57
N ILE A 1055 19.95 40.91 -17.26
CA ILE A 1055 19.18 40.04 -18.16
C ILE A 1055 17.72 40.09 -17.71
#